data_AF-A0A818T845-F1
#
_entry.id   AF-A0A818T845-F1
#
_cell.length_a   1.000
_cell.length_b   1.000
_cell.length_c   1.000
_cell.angle_alpha   90.00
_cell.angle_beta   90.00
_cell.angle_gamma   90.00
#
_symmetry.space_group_name_H-M   'P 1'
#
loop_
_entity.id
_entity.type
_entity.pdbx_description
1 polymer ?
#
loop_
_entity_poly.entity_id
_entity_poly.type
_entity_poly.pdbx_seq_one_letter_code
_entity_poly.pdbx_strand_id
1 'polypeptide(L)'
;MSAVVTIRQTTTTVMNTNNNNNNTNNNDNNNNNNNNNNNNTQTPVRSYGITQPISTKFPDPSDIIATKYLEDALRSYDYFESSEELSHRVQVMAKLNVLVREWIRNVSLVKHVPPEIADNVGGRVHTFGSYRLGVHLKGGDIDTLLIAPRHIDRTDFFTSFVEYLRRQSEVRDLRGIEEAYVPVIKLTFDGIELDMLFARLALATIPDNLDLKDDKILHNLDHRCARSLNGCRVTDEILDLVPNRETFKSTLRAIKLWAKKNGLYSNALGFFGGVTWAMLVARICQLYPNAVASTLVHKFFIVYSQWEWPTPVLLKSVNDCHYGFPVWDPMTNASDRYHLMPIITPAYPQQNSTHNVTQSTQKIIIQEIKRGLEIVGDVMASKAEWRQLFIGTPFFQRYKHYIILLLSAPDQNQFLEWSGLVEAKIRILIGNLERNSYIDIAHVSSDKYTPDEKVVDQLQQTNKTSTESDNSNRTNGHKSPESSSINSTQPSSSPSNTPTTPPTFSGMWVVGLQFKNVNKVQLDLTEEIRSFLNVVYKSSANSNMNRENLNLDARYIRRRDLHTVLPKQTVSTINNSPRLSKTMSIDDKIDTNINLQMKRPILNSTSSDSGIVADSDNDTKIKRQKLEETNESSPKTLESNPD
;
A
#
# COMPACT_ATOMS: atom_id res chain seq x y z
N MET A 1 27.24 28.23 11.57
CA MET A 1 27.37 28.71 10.16
C MET A 1 26.33 27.96 9.34
N SER A 2 25.22 28.62 9.06
CA SER A 2 24.04 28.03 8.41
C SER A 2 24.20 28.12 6.90
N ALA A 3 24.27 26.97 6.21
CA ALA A 3 24.16 26.91 4.76
C ALA A 3 22.69 26.68 4.39
N VAL A 4 22.04 27.74 3.89
CA VAL A 4 20.72 27.71 3.27
C VAL A 4 20.86 26.99 1.93
N VAL A 5 20.21 25.85 1.76
CA VAL A 5 20.17 25.11 0.49
C VAL A 5 19.01 25.67 -0.34
N THR A 6 19.33 26.60 -1.25
CA THR A 6 18.38 27.08 -2.26
C THR A 6 18.52 26.22 -3.52
N ILE A 7 17.57 25.33 -3.78
CA ILE A 7 17.46 24.63 -5.06
C ILE A 7 16.79 25.59 -6.05
N ARG A 8 17.58 26.25 -6.90
CA ARG A 8 17.05 27.05 -8.00
C ARG A 8 16.64 26.15 -9.17
N GLN A 9 15.36 26.20 -9.52
CA GLN A 9 14.85 25.72 -10.81
C GLN A 9 15.43 26.61 -11.93
N THR A 10 15.96 25.99 -12.99
CA THR A 10 16.27 26.70 -14.24
C THR A 10 15.31 26.23 -15.32
N THR A 11 14.48 27.17 -15.77
CA THR A 11 13.59 27.07 -16.91
C THR A 11 14.42 27.21 -18.19
N THR A 12 14.37 26.24 -19.09
CA THR A 12 15.05 26.32 -20.40
C THR A 12 14.18 27.09 -21.39
N THR A 13 14.65 28.25 -21.84
CA THR A 13 14.10 28.98 -22.98
C THR A 13 14.79 28.52 -24.26
N VAL A 14 13.96 28.20 -25.26
CA VAL A 14 14.35 27.88 -26.65
C VAL A 14 14.89 29.13 -27.34
N MET A 15 16.03 29.03 -28.03
CA MET A 15 16.26 29.83 -29.24
C MET A 15 17.06 29.07 -30.30
N ASN A 16 16.47 29.06 -31.47
CA ASN A 16 17.02 28.71 -32.78
C ASN A 16 18.16 29.66 -33.17
N THR A 17 19.14 29.18 -33.93
CA THR A 17 19.68 29.90 -35.11
C THR A 17 20.52 28.99 -35.99
N ASN A 18 20.10 28.88 -37.24
CA ASN A 18 20.88 28.47 -38.40
C ASN A 18 22.06 29.45 -38.61
N ASN A 19 23.22 28.96 -39.05
CA ASN A 19 23.66 29.03 -40.47
C ASN A 19 25.16 28.71 -40.65
N ASN A 20 25.42 27.82 -41.60
CA ASN A 20 26.39 27.92 -42.70
C ASN A 20 27.87 28.25 -42.45
N ASN A 21 28.72 27.28 -42.84
CA ASN A 21 29.58 27.32 -44.03
C ASN A 21 31.06 26.92 -43.83
N ASN A 22 31.46 26.01 -44.73
CA ASN A 22 32.74 25.87 -45.43
C ASN A 22 33.89 25.10 -44.78
N ASN A 23 33.90 23.81 -45.10
CA ASN A 23 35.12 23.03 -45.39
C ASN A 23 35.67 23.43 -46.77
N THR A 24 36.99 23.60 -46.90
CA THR A 24 37.80 23.02 -48.00
C THR A 24 39.32 23.22 -47.79
N ASN A 25 40.00 22.08 -47.69
CA ASN A 25 41.35 21.67 -48.14
C ASN A 25 42.41 22.73 -48.53
N ASN A 26 43.63 22.59 -47.98
CA ASN A 26 44.79 22.05 -48.71
C ASN A 26 46.10 22.02 -47.88
N ASN A 27 46.71 20.82 -47.86
CA ASN A 27 48.12 20.45 -48.03
C ASN A 27 49.33 21.26 -47.49
N ASP A 28 50.18 20.46 -46.82
CA ASP A 28 51.64 20.31 -46.93
C ASP A 28 52.62 21.04 -45.98
N ASN A 29 53.44 20.16 -45.37
CA ASN A 29 54.85 20.27 -44.97
C ASN A 29 55.25 20.59 -43.51
N ASN A 30 55.88 19.56 -42.92
CA ASN A 30 57.07 19.55 -42.06
C ASN A 30 57.19 20.58 -40.93
N ASN A 31 57.13 20.11 -39.68
CA ASN A 31 58.35 19.92 -38.89
C ASN A 31 58.06 19.32 -37.51
N ASN A 32 58.99 18.47 -37.09
CA ASN A 32 59.14 17.91 -35.74
C ASN A 32 58.87 18.95 -34.65
N ASN A 33 57.99 18.62 -33.70
CA ASN A 33 58.22 18.94 -32.30
C ASN A 33 57.39 18.03 -31.39
N ASN A 34 58.11 17.40 -30.46
CA ASN A 34 57.61 16.64 -29.34
C ASN A 34 56.49 17.37 -28.61
N ASN A 35 55.33 16.74 -28.46
CA ASN A 35 54.42 16.99 -27.34
C ASN A 35 53.59 15.74 -27.05
N ASN A 36 53.83 15.16 -25.89
CA ASN A 36 53.01 14.12 -25.26
C ASN A 36 51.62 14.71 -24.96
N ASN A 37 50.66 14.52 -25.86
CA ASN A 37 49.25 14.72 -25.54
C ASN A 37 48.67 13.39 -25.04
N ASN A 38 48.64 13.26 -23.71
CA ASN A 38 47.73 12.36 -23.03
C ASN A 38 46.29 12.78 -23.37
N ASN A 39 45.73 12.18 -24.41
CA ASN A 39 44.30 12.18 -24.66
C ASN A 39 43.63 11.36 -23.56
N ASN A 40 43.37 12.01 -22.41
CA ASN A 40 42.38 11.56 -21.45
C ASN A 40 41.01 11.64 -22.14
N THR A 41 40.60 10.57 -22.82
CA THR A 41 39.20 10.31 -23.07
C THR A 41 38.51 10.18 -21.71
N GLN A 42 38.01 11.30 -21.18
CA GLN A 42 37.10 11.28 -20.04
C GLN A 42 35.86 10.52 -20.48
N THR A 43 35.77 9.25 -20.07
CA THR A 43 34.52 8.50 -20.11
C THR A 43 33.46 9.33 -19.39
N PRO A 44 32.29 9.58 -20.00
CA PRO A 44 31.26 10.40 -19.37
C PRO A 44 30.87 9.75 -18.04
N VAL A 45 31.03 10.49 -16.94
CA VAL A 45 30.65 10.03 -15.61
C VAL A 45 29.17 9.70 -15.64
N ARG A 46 28.84 8.41 -15.45
CA ARG A 46 27.46 7.92 -15.47
C ARG A 46 26.65 8.66 -14.41
N SER A 47 25.70 9.50 -14.83
CA SER A 47 24.71 10.09 -13.93
C SER A 47 23.66 9.04 -13.58
N TYR A 48 23.37 8.87 -12.29
CA TYR A 48 22.39 7.91 -11.82
C TYR A 48 21.02 8.52 -11.54
N GLY A 49 20.90 9.86 -11.48
CA GLY A 49 19.66 10.55 -11.15
C GLY A 49 19.49 11.88 -11.88
N ILE A 50 18.41 12.60 -11.55
CA ILE A 50 18.02 13.87 -12.20
C ILE A 50 18.84 15.09 -11.73
N THR A 51 19.67 14.94 -10.72
CA THR A 51 20.54 16.00 -10.18
C THR A 51 21.95 15.47 -9.96
N GLN A 52 22.92 16.38 -9.87
CA GLN A 52 24.27 16.03 -9.44
C GLN A 52 24.27 15.46 -8.00
N PRO A 53 25.24 14.58 -7.65
CA PRO A 53 25.43 14.12 -6.29
C PRO A 53 25.67 15.28 -5.32
N ILE A 54 25.17 15.18 -4.10
CA ILE A 54 25.46 16.15 -3.03
C ILE A 54 26.91 15.97 -2.55
N SER A 55 27.38 14.73 -2.49
CA SER A 55 28.76 14.41 -2.10
C SER A 55 29.23 13.11 -2.74
N THR A 56 30.43 13.12 -3.30
CA THR A 56 31.13 11.96 -3.85
C THR A 56 32.23 11.43 -2.91
N LYS A 57 32.28 11.91 -1.65
CA LYS A 57 33.26 11.45 -0.67
C LYS A 57 33.11 9.94 -0.42
N PHE A 58 34.25 9.26 -0.37
CA PHE A 58 34.38 7.88 0.09
C PHE A 58 34.22 7.80 1.62
N PRO A 59 33.86 6.62 2.16
CA PRO A 59 33.64 6.44 3.59
C PRO A 59 34.93 6.59 4.39
N ASP A 60 34.83 7.17 5.58
CA ASP A 60 35.91 7.16 6.56
C ASP A 60 35.96 5.81 7.30
N PRO A 61 37.07 5.42 7.94
CA PRO A 61 37.16 4.17 8.70
C PRO A 61 36.07 4.02 9.77
N SER A 62 35.65 5.12 10.40
CA SER A 62 34.55 5.15 11.36
C SER A 62 33.20 4.79 10.73
N ASP A 63 32.95 5.18 9.47
CA ASP A 63 31.71 4.85 8.77
C ASP A 63 31.62 3.35 8.48
N ILE A 64 32.76 2.73 8.15
CA ILE A 64 32.87 1.29 7.89
C ILE A 64 32.59 0.50 9.18
N ILE A 65 33.18 0.92 10.30
CA ILE A 65 32.93 0.33 11.62
C ILE A 65 31.45 0.49 12.00
N ALA A 66 30.88 1.68 11.83
CA ALA A 66 29.46 1.94 12.10
C ALA A 66 28.54 1.09 11.21
N THR A 67 28.92 0.82 9.95
CA THR A 67 28.19 -0.08 9.05
C THR A 67 28.20 -1.51 9.57
N LYS A 68 29.34 -2.00 10.08
CA LYS A 68 29.42 -3.34 10.68
C LYS A 68 28.47 -3.46 11.88
N TYR A 69 28.44 -2.45 12.77
CA TYR A 69 27.51 -2.45 13.90
C TYR A 69 26.03 -2.39 13.48
N LEU A 70 25.72 -1.68 12.38
CA LEU A 70 24.38 -1.68 11.80
C LEU A 70 23.99 -3.08 11.33
N GLU A 71 24.88 -3.77 10.61
CA GLU A 71 24.64 -5.13 10.14
C GLU A 71 24.46 -6.13 11.28
N ASP A 72 25.28 -6.03 12.33
CA ASP A 72 25.16 -6.87 13.51
C ASP A 72 23.84 -6.62 14.27
N ALA A 73 23.39 -5.36 14.34
CA ALA A 73 22.08 -5.04 14.87
C ALA A 73 20.95 -5.66 14.03
N LEU A 74 21.04 -5.61 12.69
CA LEU A 74 20.05 -6.23 11.80
C LEU A 74 19.99 -7.74 11.95
N ARG A 75 21.14 -8.41 12.07
CA ARG A 75 21.22 -9.88 12.25
C ARG A 75 20.48 -10.36 13.50
N SER A 76 20.39 -9.53 14.54
CA SER A 76 19.69 -9.89 15.79
C SER A 76 18.17 -10.01 15.68
N TYR A 77 17.56 -9.61 14.55
CA TYR A 77 16.11 -9.64 14.32
C TYR A 77 15.64 -10.84 13.46
N ASP A 78 16.45 -11.90 13.31
CA ASP A 78 16.18 -13.08 12.44
C ASP A 78 15.68 -12.70 11.04
N TYR A 79 16.27 -11.64 10.49
CA TYR A 79 15.78 -10.94 9.30
C TYR A 79 16.29 -11.54 7.99
N PHE A 80 17.36 -12.32 8.05
CA PHE A 80 18.07 -12.87 6.89
C PHE A 80 17.72 -14.33 6.71
N GLU A 81 17.45 -14.72 5.46
CA GLU A 81 17.29 -16.13 5.10
C GLU A 81 18.62 -16.87 5.10
N SER A 82 18.54 -18.17 5.38
CA SER A 82 19.67 -19.07 5.26
C SER A 82 20.01 -19.35 3.79
N SER A 83 21.21 -19.86 3.54
CA SER A 83 21.63 -20.31 2.21
C SER A 83 20.72 -21.41 1.66
N GLU A 84 20.20 -22.26 2.53
CA GLU A 84 19.31 -23.37 2.21
C GLU A 84 17.93 -22.85 1.80
N GLU A 85 17.36 -21.91 2.55
CA GLU A 85 16.08 -21.25 2.22
C GLU A 85 16.17 -20.53 0.86
N LEU A 86 17.26 -19.80 0.62
CA LEU A 86 17.49 -19.15 -0.67
C LEU A 86 17.59 -20.15 -1.82
N SER A 87 18.29 -21.27 -1.61
CA SER A 87 18.42 -22.34 -2.61
C SER A 87 17.08 -23.01 -2.90
N HIS A 88 16.27 -23.22 -1.86
CA HIS A 88 14.91 -23.75 -1.97
C HIS A 88 14.02 -22.84 -2.83
N ARG A 89 14.04 -21.53 -2.59
CA ARG A 89 13.31 -20.55 -3.41
C ARG A 89 13.73 -20.60 -4.88
N VAL A 90 15.02 -20.74 -5.17
CA VAL A 90 15.51 -20.88 -6.55
C VAL A 90 14.98 -22.14 -7.22
N GLN A 91 14.94 -23.26 -6.49
CA GLN A 91 14.39 -24.53 -6.99
C GLN A 91 12.88 -24.43 -7.28
N VAL A 92 12.12 -23.81 -6.37
CA VAL A 92 10.68 -23.55 -6.57
C VAL A 92 10.45 -22.69 -7.81
N MET A 93 11.22 -21.61 -7.99
CA MET A 93 11.09 -20.76 -9.19
C MET A 93 11.47 -21.47 -10.49
N ALA A 94 12.46 -22.36 -10.46
CA ALA A 94 12.83 -23.17 -11.62
C ALA A 94 11.70 -24.15 -11.99
N LYS A 95 11.13 -24.85 -11.00
CA LYS A 95 10.01 -25.77 -11.21
C LYS A 95 8.76 -25.06 -11.70
N LEU A 96 8.44 -23.89 -11.14
CA LEU A 96 7.30 -23.09 -11.56
C LEU A 96 7.43 -22.62 -13.02
N ASN A 97 8.64 -22.25 -13.44
CA ASN A 97 8.91 -21.92 -14.85
C ASN A 97 8.64 -23.10 -15.79
N VAL A 98 8.98 -24.33 -15.39
CA VAL A 98 8.69 -25.54 -16.18
C VAL A 98 7.17 -25.75 -16.30
N LEU A 99 6.46 -25.68 -15.17
CA LEU A 99 5.00 -25.83 -15.13
C LEU A 99 4.28 -24.79 -16.01
N VAL A 100 4.74 -23.54 -15.99
CA VAL A 100 4.18 -22.47 -16.82
C VAL A 100 4.40 -22.74 -18.31
N ARG A 101 5.60 -23.17 -18.71
CA ARG A 101 5.90 -23.49 -20.12
C ARG A 101 5.08 -24.67 -20.62
N GLU A 102 4.94 -25.71 -19.80
CA GLU A 102 4.12 -26.88 -20.13
C GLU A 102 2.65 -26.49 -20.27
N TRP A 103 2.11 -25.69 -19.35
CA TRP A 103 0.75 -25.19 -19.42
C TRP A 103 0.51 -24.34 -20.68
N ILE A 104 1.40 -23.36 -20.98
CA ILE A 104 1.28 -22.51 -22.17
C ILE A 104 1.29 -23.36 -23.44
N ARG A 105 2.17 -24.36 -23.52
CA ARG A 105 2.22 -25.31 -24.63
C ARG A 105 0.90 -26.06 -24.79
N ASN A 106 0.35 -26.61 -23.69
CA ASN A 106 -0.90 -27.36 -23.71
C ASN A 106 -2.09 -26.49 -24.17
N VAL A 107 -2.19 -25.26 -23.66
CA VAL A 107 -3.23 -24.30 -24.11
C VAL A 107 -3.03 -23.92 -25.58
N SER A 108 -1.78 -23.79 -26.04
CA SER A 108 -1.48 -23.49 -27.45
C SER A 108 -2.00 -24.60 -28.38
N LEU A 109 -1.81 -25.87 -28.01
CA LEU A 109 -2.34 -27.01 -28.76
C LEU A 109 -3.87 -27.02 -28.80
N VAL A 110 -4.54 -26.73 -27.68
CA VAL A 110 -6.01 -26.61 -27.60
C VAL A 110 -6.52 -25.48 -28.50
N LYS A 111 -5.77 -24.38 -28.61
CA LYS A 111 -6.07 -23.26 -29.51
C LYS A 111 -5.61 -23.48 -30.97
N HIS A 112 -5.36 -24.73 -31.36
CA HIS A 112 -4.98 -25.12 -32.71
C HIS A 112 -3.67 -24.49 -33.24
N VAL A 113 -2.76 -24.09 -32.34
CA VAL A 113 -1.39 -23.74 -32.73
C VAL A 113 -0.67 -25.03 -33.14
N PRO A 114 -0.01 -25.08 -34.32
CA PRO A 114 0.72 -26.27 -34.76
C PRO A 114 1.74 -26.75 -33.73
N PRO A 115 1.93 -28.07 -33.52
CA PRO A 115 2.83 -28.61 -32.51
C PRO A 115 4.26 -28.04 -32.56
N GLU A 116 4.82 -27.91 -33.77
CA GLU A 116 6.16 -27.34 -33.99
C GLU A 116 6.30 -25.89 -33.48
N ILE A 117 5.21 -25.11 -33.55
CA ILE A 117 5.16 -23.75 -33.03
C ILE A 117 4.88 -23.79 -31.52
N ALA A 118 3.95 -24.64 -31.08
CA ALA A 118 3.57 -24.81 -29.68
C ALA A 118 4.76 -25.23 -28.78
N ASP A 119 5.73 -25.96 -29.32
CA ASP A 119 6.97 -26.29 -28.60
C ASP A 119 7.88 -25.07 -28.38
N ASN A 120 7.72 -24.02 -29.19
CA ASN A 120 8.58 -22.84 -29.26
C ASN A 120 7.88 -21.52 -28.88
N VAL A 121 6.61 -21.55 -28.47
CA VAL A 121 5.88 -20.33 -28.04
C VAL A 121 6.50 -19.67 -26.80
N GLY A 122 7.22 -20.44 -25.99
CA GLY A 122 7.91 -19.97 -24.80
C GLY A 122 6.97 -19.64 -23.65
N GLY A 123 7.33 -18.62 -22.89
CA GLY A 123 6.65 -18.21 -21.66
C GLY A 123 7.62 -18.23 -20.47
N ARG A 124 7.40 -17.31 -19.54
CA ARG A 124 8.35 -17.12 -18.43
C ARG A 124 7.71 -16.52 -17.20
N VAL A 125 8.22 -16.95 -16.05
CA VAL A 125 7.98 -16.35 -14.76
C VAL A 125 9.14 -15.42 -14.40
N HIS A 126 8.82 -14.16 -14.16
CA HIS A 126 9.74 -13.17 -13.62
C HIS A 126 9.43 -12.93 -12.15
N THR A 127 10.45 -12.63 -11.35
CA THR A 127 10.26 -12.16 -9.98
C THR A 127 10.36 -10.65 -9.93
N PHE A 128 9.65 -10.03 -9.00
CA PHE A 128 9.78 -8.60 -8.72
C PHE A 128 9.71 -8.34 -7.21
N GLY A 129 9.56 -7.08 -6.82
CA GLY A 129 9.32 -6.73 -5.43
C GLY A 129 10.51 -7.05 -4.53
N SER A 130 10.20 -7.39 -3.28
CA SER A 130 11.24 -7.49 -2.24
C SER A 130 12.22 -8.65 -2.48
N TYR A 131 11.74 -9.75 -3.06
CA TYR A 131 12.56 -10.89 -3.42
C TYR A 131 13.59 -10.54 -4.49
N ARG A 132 13.14 -9.94 -5.60
CA ARG A 132 14.01 -9.51 -6.71
C ARG A 132 15.00 -8.41 -6.31
N LEU A 133 14.60 -7.49 -5.43
CA LEU A 133 15.52 -6.49 -4.85
C LEU A 133 16.57 -7.11 -3.92
N GLY A 134 16.38 -8.36 -3.47
CA GLY A 134 17.25 -9.04 -2.50
C GLY A 134 17.07 -8.54 -1.07
N VAL A 135 15.92 -7.97 -0.73
CA VAL A 135 15.61 -7.42 0.61
C VAL A 135 14.32 -8.00 1.20
N HIS A 136 13.97 -9.20 0.77
CA HIS A 136 12.88 -9.99 1.36
C HIS A 136 13.23 -10.39 2.79
N LEU A 137 12.19 -10.68 3.57
CA LEU A 137 12.31 -11.23 4.90
C LEU A 137 12.35 -12.74 4.84
N LYS A 138 12.87 -13.34 5.91
CA LYS A 138 12.59 -14.75 6.20
C LYS A 138 11.09 -15.00 6.26
N GLY A 139 10.65 -16.05 5.56
CA GLY A 139 9.23 -16.36 5.38
C GLY A 139 8.46 -15.35 4.52
N GLY A 140 9.16 -14.44 3.82
CA GLY A 140 8.52 -13.49 2.89
C GLY A 140 7.93 -14.18 1.66
N ASP A 141 6.90 -13.58 1.11
CA ASP A 141 6.29 -13.96 -0.16
C ASP A 141 7.23 -13.70 -1.35
N ILE A 142 7.00 -14.42 -2.45
CA ILE A 142 7.63 -14.11 -3.74
C ILE A 142 6.57 -13.53 -4.68
N ASP A 143 6.76 -12.26 -5.01
CA ASP A 143 6.07 -11.58 -6.08
C ASP A 143 6.55 -12.11 -7.45
N THR A 144 5.63 -12.71 -8.21
CA THR A 144 5.91 -13.34 -9.51
C THR A 144 5.00 -12.80 -10.62
N LEU A 145 5.52 -12.73 -11.83
CA LEU A 145 4.80 -12.31 -13.04
C LEU A 145 4.95 -13.38 -14.11
N LEU A 146 3.84 -13.97 -14.51
CA LEU A 146 3.76 -14.86 -15.68
C LEU A 146 3.58 -14.02 -16.94
N ILE A 147 4.54 -14.15 -17.86
CA ILE A 147 4.52 -13.54 -19.18
C ILE A 147 4.17 -14.59 -20.23
N ALA A 148 3.08 -14.33 -20.94
CA ALA A 148 2.53 -15.24 -21.94
C ALA A 148 2.40 -14.57 -23.33
N PRO A 149 2.44 -15.36 -24.41
CA PRO A 149 2.23 -14.86 -25.77
C PRO A 149 0.77 -14.48 -26.04
N ARG A 150 0.54 -13.75 -27.15
CA ARG A 150 -0.71 -13.06 -27.47
C ARG A 150 -1.97 -13.93 -27.50
N HIS A 151 -1.85 -15.23 -27.75
CA HIS A 151 -2.97 -16.18 -27.83
C HIS A 151 -3.34 -16.80 -26.49
N ILE A 152 -2.59 -16.54 -25.41
CA ILE A 152 -2.93 -17.01 -24.06
C ILE A 152 -3.71 -15.91 -23.35
N ASP A 153 -4.96 -16.19 -23.01
CA ASP A 153 -5.87 -15.22 -22.43
C ASP A 153 -5.82 -15.25 -20.91
N ARG A 154 -6.23 -14.14 -20.29
CA ARG A 154 -6.33 -14.04 -18.83
C ARG A 154 -7.37 -14.99 -18.25
N THR A 155 -8.41 -15.28 -19.01
CA THR A 155 -9.38 -16.32 -18.66
C THR A 155 -8.69 -17.68 -18.55
N ASP A 156 -7.73 -18.00 -19.44
CA ASP A 156 -6.98 -19.25 -19.36
C ASP A 156 -6.15 -19.31 -18.07
N PHE A 157 -5.55 -18.17 -17.68
CA PHE A 157 -4.78 -18.03 -16.44
C PHE A 157 -5.64 -18.25 -15.17
N PHE A 158 -6.85 -17.69 -15.11
CA PHE A 158 -7.73 -17.89 -13.94
C PHE A 158 -8.57 -19.18 -13.98
N THR A 159 -8.59 -19.91 -15.11
CA THR A 159 -9.34 -21.17 -15.24
C THR A 159 -8.40 -22.36 -15.41
N SER A 160 -7.90 -22.59 -16.61
CA SER A 160 -7.09 -23.77 -16.96
C SER A 160 -5.78 -23.86 -16.17
N PHE A 161 -5.12 -22.74 -15.89
CA PHE A 161 -3.88 -22.74 -15.12
C PHE A 161 -4.12 -22.99 -13.63
N VAL A 162 -5.18 -22.40 -13.05
CA VAL A 162 -5.60 -22.70 -11.67
C VAL A 162 -5.89 -24.19 -11.51
N GLU A 163 -6.62 -24.78 -12.47
CA GLU A 163 -6.92 -26.21 -12.45
C GLU A 163 -5.65 -27.08 -12.64
N TYR A 164 -4.72 -26.63 -13.48
CA TYR A 164 -3.43 -27.28 -13.66
C TYR A 164 -2.56 -27.24 -12.39
N LEU A 165 -2.52 -26.10 -11.69
CA LEU A 165 -1.82 -25.94 -10.42
C LEU A 165 -2.44 -26.77 -9.30
N ARG A 166 -3.78 -26.89 -9.25
CA ARG A 166 -4.50 -27.69 -8.24
C ARG A 166 -4.10 -29.18 -8.26
N ARG A 167 -3.64 -29.67 -9.40
CA ARG A 167 -3.19 -31.07 -9.58
C ARG A 167 -1.76 -31.32 -9.10
N GLN A 168 -1.00 -30.28 -8.82
CA GLN A 168 0.36 -30.40 -8.33
C GLN A 168 0.35 -30.71 -6.82
N SER A 169 1.12 -31.72 -6.41
CA SER A 169 1.13 -32.20 -5.02
C SER A 169 1.64 -31.16 -4.01
N GLU A 170 2.48 -30.25 -4.50
CA GLU A 170 3.21 -29.21 -3.79
C GLU A 170 2.38 -27.93 -3.56
N VAL A 171 1.25 -27.80 -4.27
CA VAL A 171 0.39 -26.62 -4.21
C VAL A 171 -0.60 -26.74 -3.06
N ARG A 172 -0.69 -25.68 -2.26
CA ARG A 172 -1.65 -25.46 -1.18
C ARG A 172 -2.19 -24.02 -1.28
N ASP A 173 -3.28 -23.75 -0.57
CA ASP A 173 -3.87 -22.40 -0.41
C ASP A 173 -4.12 -21.62 -1.73
N LEU A 174 -4.41 -22.36 -2.81
CA LEU A 174 -4.57 -21.80 -4.15
C LEU A 174 -5.89 -21.02 -4.28
N ARG A 175 -5.79 -19.73 -4.60
CA ARG A 175 -6.92 -18.83 -4.84
C ARG A 175 -6.64 -17.84 -5.97
N GLY A 176 -7.62 -17.64 -6.86
CA GLY A 176 -7.57 -16.63 -7.91
C GLY A 176 -8.42 -15.41 -7.53
N ILE A 177 -7.84 -14.21 -7.60
CA ILE A 177 -8.52 -12.94 -7.30
C ILE A 177 -8.54 -12.09 -8.57
N GLU A 178 -9.58 -12.28 -9.39
CA GLU A 178 -9.68 -11.64 -10.72
C GLU A 178 -10.16 -10.18 -10.68
N GLU A 179 -11.00 -9.84 -9.70
CA GLU A 179 -11.62 -8.52 -9.56
C GLU A 179 -10.73 -7.48 -8.85
N ALA A 180 -9.52 -7.86 -8.45
CA ALA A 180 -8.57 -6.93 -7.85
C ALA A 180 -8.06 -5.88 -8.86
N TYR A 181 -7.58 -4.74 -8.35
CA TYR A 181 -6.99 -3.68 -9.18
C TYR A 181 -5.87 -4.22 -10.09
N VAL A 182 -5.05 -5.12 -9.55
CA VAL A 182 -4.14 -5.98 -10.31
C VAL A 182 -4.56 -7.43 -10.03
N PRO A 183 -5.13 -8.14 -11.00
CA PRO A 183 -5.55 -9.53 -10.83
C PRO A 183 -4.37 -10.43 -10.45
N VAL A 184 -4.58 -11.31 -9.47
CA VAL A 184 -3.50 -12.14 -8.88
C VAL A 184 -4.00 -13.54 -8.52
N ILE A 185 -3.16 -14.55 -8.75
CA ILE A 185 -3.31 -15.88 -8.13
C ILE A 185 -2.38 -15.93 -6.92
N LYS A 186 -2.92 -16.27 -5.76
CA LYS A 186 -2.13 -16.52 -4.54
C LYS A 186 -2.10 -18.02 -4.27
N LEU A 187 -0.93 -18.56 -3.93
CA LEU A 187 -0.76 -19.96 -3.60
C LEU A 187 0.43 -20.16 -2.67
N THR A 188 0.46 -21.31 -1.99
CA THR A 188 1.65 -21.82 -1.33
C THR A 188 2.21 -22.94 -2.20
N PHE A 189 3.43 -22.79 -2.71
CA PHE A 189 4.12 -23.82 -3.50
C PHE A 189 5.31 -24.34 -2.71
N ASP A 190 5.27 -25.61 -2.32
CA ASP A 190 6.36 -26.27 -1.57
C ASP A 190 6.78 -25.49 -0.31
N GLY A 191 5.77 -25.01 0.42
CA GLY A 191 5.93 -24.22 1.65
C GLY A 191 6.23 -22.73 1.46
N ILE A 192 6.35 -22.23 0.22
CA ILE A 192 6.62 -20.82 -0.09
C ILE A 192 5.35 -20.13 -0.61
N GLU A 193 4.96 -19.01 0.01
CA GLU A 193 3.88 -18.16 -0.47
C GLU A 193 4.28 -17.42 -1.77
N LEU A 194 3.45 -17.54 -2.79
CA LEU A 194 3.62 -16.92 -4.10
C LEU A 194 2.40 -16.06 -4.45
N ASP A 195 2.68 -14.84 -4.86
CA ASP A 195 1.73 -13.93 -5.50
C ASP A 195 2.04 -13.89 -7.00
N MET A 196 1.17 -14.45 -7.84
CA MET A 196 1.37 -14.55 -9.28
C MET A 196 0.45 -13.62 -10.07
N LEU A 197 1.07 -12.63 -10.70
CA LEU A 197 0.46 -11.74 -11.67
C LEU A 197 0.53 -12.33 -13.07
N PHE A 198 -0.29 -11.81 -13.97
CA PHE A 198 -0.33 -12.22 -15.37
C PHE A 198 -0.19 -11.02 -16.32
N ALA A 199 0.65 -11.18 -17.34
CA ALA A 199 0.74 -10.28 -18.47
C ALA A 199 0.83 -11.05 -19.80
N ARG A 200 -0.06 -10.72 -20.72
CA ARG A 200 -0.10 -11.23 -22.09
C ARG A 200 0.49 -10.18 -23.02
N LEU A 201 1.63 -10.46 -23.64
CA LEU A 201 2.28 -9.53 -24.57
C LEU A 201 1.72 -9.67 -25.98
N ALA A 202 1.82 -8.62 -26.78
CA ALA A 202 1.44 -8.61 -28.20
C ALA A 202 2.47 -9.36 -29.10
N LEU A 203 3.07 -10.44 -28.59
CA LEU A 203 4.09 -11.25 -29.27
C LEU A 203 3.55 -12.66 -29.54
N ALA A 204 3.90 -13.24 -30.69
CA ALA A 204 3.51 -14.62 -31.01
C ALA A 204 4.26 -15.67 -30.18
N THR A 205 5.52 -15.36 -29.85
CA THR A 205 6.38 -16.17 -28.98
C THR A 205 7.03 -15.27 -27.94
N ILE A 206 7.45 -15.82 -26.80
CA ILE A 206 8.15 -15.08 -25.75
C ILE A 206 9.64 -15.48 -25.77
N PRO A 207 10.54 -14.58 -26.23
CA PRO A 207 11.97 -14.86 -26.26
C PRO A 207 12.59 -14.99 -24.86
N ASP A 208 13.60 -15.85 -24.73
CA ASP A 208 14.34 -16.03 -23.46
C ASP A 208 15.15 -14.79 -23.04
N ASN A 209 15.49 -13.91 -23.99
CA ASN A 209 16.25 -12.68 -23.78
C ASN A 209 15.37 -11.41 -23.78
N LEU A 210 14.06 -11.54 -23.60
CA LEU A 210 13.14 -10.40 -23.57
C LEU A 210 13.50 -9.42 -22.44
N ASP A 211 13.79 -8.17 -22.81
CA ASP A 211 13.97 -7.08 -21.84
C ASP A 211 12.63 -6.41 -21.54
N LEU A 212 12.18 -6.52 -20.29
CA LEU A 212 10.92 -5.93 -19.85
C LEU A 212 10.98 -4.40 -19.70
N LYS A 213 12.19 -3.83 -19.63
CA LYS A 213 12.38 -2.38 -19.49
C LYS A 213 12.09 -1.62 -20.78
N ASP A 214 12.12 -2.27 -21.95
CA ASP A 214 11.79 -1.62 -23.20
C ASP A 214 10.31 -1.20 -23.18
N ASP A 215 10.04 0.10 -23.26
CA ASP A 215 8.70 0.67 -23.27
C ASP A 215 7.84 0.13 -24.42
N LYS A 216 8.46 -0.30 -25.54
CA LYS A 216 7.76 -0.82 -26.72
C LYS A 216 6.88 -2.03 -26.43
N ILE A 217 7.18 -2.82 -25.39
CA ILE A 217 6.36 -3.98 -25.02
C ILE A 217 4.96 -3.58 -24.52
N LEU A 218 4.77 -2.31 -24.16
CA LEU A 218 3.51 -1.75 -23.69
C LEU A 218 2.62 -1.23 -24.82
N HIS A 219 3.14 -1.12 -26.05
CA HIS A 219 2.37 -0.61 -27.18
C HIS A 219 1.13 -1.49 -27.46
N ASN A 220 -0.06 -0.88 -27.47
CA ASN A 220 -1.36 -1.55 -27.62
C ASN A 220 -1.64 -2.65 -26.57
N LEU A 221 -1.00 -2.58 -25.41
CA LEU A 221 -1.20 -3.52 -24.32
C LEU A 221 -2.42 -3.12 -23.48
N ASP A 222 -3.18 -4.09 -22.98
CA ASP A 222 -4.30 -3.77 -22.10
C ASP A 222 -3.83 -3.19 -20.75
N HIS A 223 -4.63 -2.30 -20.17
CA HIS A 223 -4.29 -1.62 -18.91
C HIS A 223 -4.00 -2.59 -17.76
N ARG A 224 -4.64 -3.77 -17.69
CA ARG A 224 -4.39 -4.74 -16.61
C ARG A 224 -3.00 -5.37 -16.78
N CYS A 225 -2.62 -5.75 -18.00
CA CYS A 225 -1.27 -6.24 -18.32
C CYS A 225 -0.18 -5.20 -18.07
N ALA A 226 -0.40 -3.94 -18.48
CA ALA A 226 0.55 -2.87 -18.21
C ALA A 226 0.81 -2.68 -16.71
N ARG A 227 -0.24 -2.73 -15.89
CA ARG A 227 -0.12 -2.69 -14.42
C ARG A 227 0.65 -3.89 -13.86
N SER A 228 0.40 -5.10 -14.37
CA SER A 228 1.15 -6.30 -13.95
C SER A 228 2.65 -6.20 -14.28
N LEU A 229 3.00 -5.69 -15.47
CA LEU A 229 4.39 -5.54 -15.90
C LEU A 229 5.16 -4.48 -15.09
N ASN A 230 4.46 -3.44 -14.60
CA ASN A 230 5.09 -2.35 -13.86
C ASN A 230 5.82 -2.83 -12.61
N GLY A 231 5.36 -3.90 -11.95
CA GLY A 231 6.08 -4.49 -10.81
C GLY A 231 7.52 -4.87 -11.15
N CYS A 232 7.71 -5.64 -12.23
CA CYS A 232 9.03 -6.03 -12.73
C CYS A 232 9.82 -4.81 -13.24
N ARG A 233 9.20 -3.99 -14.07
CA ARG A 233 9.85 -2.84 -14.71
C ARG A 233 10.40 -1.85 -13.68
N VAL A 234 9.60 -1.48 -12.68
CA VAL A 234 10.03 -0.58 -11.60
C VAL A 234 11.16 -1.19 -10.78
N THR A 235 11.08 -2.49 -10.48
CA THR A 235 12.09 -3.17 -9.68
C THR A 235 13.45 -3.17 -10.38
N ASP A 236 13.49 -3.55 -11.66
CA ASP A 236 14.73 -3.59 -12.42
C ASP A 236 15.29 -2.19 -12.69
N GLU A 237 14.43 -1.20 -12.94
CA GLU A 237 14.84 0.22 -13.06
C GLU A 237 15.49 0.74 -11.77
N ILE A 238 14.93 0.45 -10.60
CA ILE A 238 15.55 0.83 -9.32
C ILE A 238 16.96 0.25 -9.21
N LEU A 239 17.16 -1.03 -9.58
CA LEU A 239 18.47 -1.69 -9.51
C LEU A 239 19.50 -1.14 -10.51
N ASP A 240 19.04 -0.55 -11.61
CA ASP A 240 19.89 0.08 -12.62
C ASP A 240 20.22 1.55 -12.31
N LEU A 241 19.40 2.19 -11.48
CA LEU A 241 19.51 3.59 -11.06
C LEU A 241 20.28 3.78 -9.75
N VAL A 242 20.76 2.71 -9.11
CA VAL A 242 21.61 2.79 -7.91
C VAL A 242 23.10 2.58 -8.23
N PRO A 243 24.02 3.39 -7.68
CA PRO A 243 25.46 3.25 -7.91
C PRO A 243 26.06 1.94 -7.37
N ASN A 244 25.63 1.52 -6.18
CA ASN A 244 26.08 0.28 -5.54
C ASN A 244 24.88 -0.52 -5.01
N ARG A 245 24.66 -1.71 -5.58
CA ARG A 245 23.51 -2.57 -5.25
C ARG A 245 23.58 -3.17 -3.85
N GLU A 246 24.77 -3.53 -3.36
CA GLU A 246 24.91 -4.15 -2.04
C GLU A 246 24.71 -3.12 -0.92
N THR A 247 25.27 -1.92 -1.08
CA THR A 247 25.02 -0.83 -0.14
C THR A 247 23.55 -0.42 -0.13
N PHE A 248 22.92 -0.31 -1.31
CA PHE A 248 21.48 -0.07 -1.43
C PHE A 248 20.65 -1.11 -0.66
N LYS A 249 20.93 -2.41 -0.83
CA LYS A 249 20.23 -3.49 -0.12
C LYS A 249 20.38 -3.36 1.40
N SER A 250 21.61 -3.14 1.88
CA SER A 250 21.88 -3.01 3.33
C SER A 250 21.13 -1.81 3.94
N THR A 251 21.19 -0.64 3.29
CA THR A 251 20.43 0.54 3.71
C THR A 251 18.92 0.31 3.65
N LEU A 252 18.41 -0.30 2.58
CA LEU A 252 16.98 -0.56 2.43
C LEU A 252 16.46 -1.53 3.49
N ARG A 253 17.22 -2.57 3.87
CA ARG A 253 16.85 -3.46 4.98
C ARG A 253 16.71 -2.69 6.30
N ALA A 254 17.66 -1.81 6.61
CA ALA A 254 17.59 -0.97 7.80
C ALA A 254 16.35 -0.06 7.81
N ILE A 255 16.10 0.66 6.70
CA ILE A 255 14.93 1.55 6.59
C ILE A 255 13.62 0.77 6.62
N LYS A 256 13.54 -0.40 5.98
CA LYS A 256 12.34 -1.26 6.05
C LYS A 256 12.07 -1.75 7.46
N LEU A 257 13.09 -2.22 8.19
CA LEU A 257 12.93 -2.64 9.59
C LEU A 257 12.47 -1.48 10.46
N TRP A 258 13.13 -0.32 10.35
CA TRP A 258 12.74 0.90 11.06
C TRP A 258 11.28 1.28 10.75
N ALA A 259 10.88 1.32 9.48
CA ALA A 259 9.52 1.68 9.07
C ALA A 259 8.48 0.69 9.63
N LYS A 260 8.75 -0.62 9.56
CA LYS A 260 7.87 -1.65 10.13
C LYS A 260 7.74 -1.51 11.65
N LYS A 261 8.86 -1.37 12.37
CA LYS A 261 8.85 -1.23 13.84
C LYS A 261 8.12 0.02 14.31
N ASN A 262 8.09 1.09 13.51
CA ASN A 262 7.41 2.34 13.84
C ASN A 262 6.01 2.47 13.21
N GLY A 263 5.46 1.40 12.64
CA GLY A 263 4.08 1.37 12.11
C GLY A 263 3.87 2.14 10.81
N LEU A 264 4.93 2.39 10.03
CA LEU A 264 4.92 3.21 8.81
C LEU A 264 4.89 2.39 7.52
N TYR A 265 4.58 1.08 7.61
CA TYR A 265 4.70 0.14 6.49
C TYR A 265 3.31 -0.44 6.13
N SER A 266 2.50 0.31 5.39
CA SER A 266 1.26 -0.20 4.76
C SER A 266 0.68 0.83 3.78
N ASN A 267 0.71 0.54 2.47
CA ASN A 267 0.10 1.41 1.47
C ASN A 267 -1.43 1.45 1.56
N ALA A 268 -2.06 0.34 1.99
CA ALA A 268 -3.51 0.26 2.15
C ALA A 268 -4.02 1.21 3.25
N LEU A 269 -3.24 1.35 4.33
CA LEU A 269 -3.54 2.21 5.47
C LEU A 269 -3.07 3.67 5.28
N GLY A 270 -2.55 4.03 4.11
CA GLY A 270 -2.09 5.39 3.80
C GLY A 270 -0.66 5.72 4.25
N PHE A 271 0.13 4.71 4.60
CA PHE A 271 1.59 4.82 4.81
C PHE A 271 2.36 4.34 3.58
N PHE A 272 3.69 4.25 3.68
CA PHE A 272 4.52 3.84 2.55
C PHE A 272 4.59 2.31 2.41
N GLY A 273 4.45 1.82 1.17
CA GLY A 273 4.71 0.43 0.81
C GLY A 273 6.20 0.15 0.57
N GLY A 274 6.54 -1.12 0.32
CA GLY A 274 7.93 -1.55 0.13
C GLY A 274 8.65 -0.87 -1.04
N VAL A 275 7.97 -0.72 -2.18
CA VAL A 275 8.54 -0.04 -3.37
C VAL A 275 8.80 1.45 -3.12
N THR A 276 7.94 2.11 -2.34
CA THR A 276 8.12 3.52 -1.97
C THR A 276 9.39 3.71 -1.15
N TRP A 277 9.61 2.88 -0.12
CA TRP A 277 10.85 2.91 0.66
C TRP A 277 12.08 2.61 -0.20
N ALA A 278 11.97 1.66 -1.15
CA ALA A 278 13.05 1.36 -2.09
C ALA A 278 13.43 2.58 -2.95
N MET A 279 12.44 3.30 -3.48
CA MET A 279 12.70 4.50 -4.28
C MET A 279 13.30 5.64 -3.45
N LEU A 280 12.82 5.86 -2.22
CA LEU A 280 13.41 6.85 -1.31
C LEU A 280 14.89 6.52 -1.03
N VAL A 281 15.20 5.27 -0.71
CA VAL A 281 16.60 4.84 -0.47
C VAL A 281 17.44 4.94 -1.74
N ALA A 282 16.90 4.54 -2.90
CA ALA A 282 17.59 4.66 -4.18
C ALA A 282 17.97 6.11 -4.49
N ARG A 283 17.07 7.06 -4.20
CA ARG A 283 17.35 8.49 -4.37
C ARG A 283 18.52 8.95 -3.48
N ILE A 284 18.60 8.48 -2.24
CA ILE A 284 19.74 8.79 -1.36
C ILE A 284 21.03 8.20 -1.91
N CYS A 285 20.99 6.98 -2.46
CA CYS A 285 22.16 6.36 -3.10
C CYS A 285 22.65 7.19 -4.31
N GLN A 286 21.74 7.76 -5.11
CA GLN A 286 22.10 8.66 -6.21
C GLN A 286 22.80 9.95 -5.72
N LEU A 287 22.35 10.50 -4.58
CA LEU A 287 22.90 11.72 -4.01
C LEU A 287 24.26 11.52 -3.32
N TYR A 288 24.56 10.29 -2.89
CA TYR A 288 25.79 9.92 -2.16
C TYR A 288 26.39 8.61 -2.71
N PRO A 289 26.88 8.59 -3.97
CA PRO A 289 27.18 7.37 -4.71
C PRO A 289 28.29 6.48 -4.12
N ASN A 290 29.20 7.06 -3.34
CA ASN A 290 30.34 6.36 -2.75
C ASN A 290 30.16 6.06 -1.25
N ALA A 291 29.05 6.47 -0.64
CA ALA A 291 28.83 6.31 0.80
C ALA A 291 28.45 4.87 1.17
N VAL A 292 28.77 4.47 2.41
CA VAL A 292 28.39 3.15 2.97
C VAL A 292 27.04 3.19 3.68
N ALA A 293 26.53 2.02 4.08
CA ALA A 293 25.15 1.90 4.53
C ALA A 293 24.83 2.74 5.79
N SER A 294 25.74 2.82 6.76
CA SER A 294 25.57 3.67 7.97
C SER A 294 25.37 5.14 7.59
N THR A 295 26.25 5.67 6.72
CA THR A 295 26.20 7.03 6.21
C THR A 295 24.91 7.26 5.41
N LEU A 296 24.52 6.33 4.54
CA LEU A 296 23.27 6.44 3.75
C LEU A 296 22.02 6.45 4.64
N VAL A 297 21.96 5.63 5.70
CA VAL A 297 20.86 5.68 6.68
C VAL A 297 20.80 7.05 7.36
N HIS A 298 21.93 7.61 7.77
CA HIS A 298 21.98 8.95 8.35
C HIS A 298 21.53 10.02 7.33
N LYS A 299 22.03 9.97 6.09
CA LYS A 299 21.65 10.90 5.03
C LYS A 299 20.18 10.78 4.64
N PHE A 300 19.60 9.60 4.70
CA PHE A 300 18.17 9.39 4.49
C PHE A 300 17.34 10.25 5.44
N PHE A 301 17.63 10.19 6.74
CA PHE A 301 16.89 10.97 7.73
C PHE A 301 17.15 12.48 7.59
N ILE A 302 18.38 12.90 7.30
CA ILE A 302 18.70 14.32 7.03
C ILE A 302 17.86 14.83 5.86
N VAL A 303 17.97 14.18 4.70
CA VAL A 303 17.33 14.64 3.46
C VAL A 303 15.81 14.68 3.61
N TYR A 304 15.19 13.60 4.12
CA TYR A 304 13.73 13.54 4.18
C TYR A 304 13.11 14.28 5.37
N SER A 305 13.89 14.64 6.39
CA SER A 305 13.41 15.56 7.45
C SER A 305 13.32 17.01 6.97
N GLN A 306 14.08 17.36 5.93
CA GLN A 306 14.16 18.70 5.34
C GLN A 306 13.49 18.79 3.97
N TRP A 307 12.93 17.69 3.47
CA TRP A 307 12.30 17.64 2.15
C TRP A 307 11.03 18.50 2.12
N GLU A 308 10.98 19.42 1.16
CA GLU A 308 9.86 20.36 0.99
C GLU A 308 8.70 19.69 0.23
N TRP A 309 7.91 18.91 0.94
CA TRP A 309 6.66 18.33 0.42
C TRP A 309 5.68 19.44 0.01
N PRO A 310 4.97 19.34 -1.14
CA PRO A 310 4.78 18.15 -1.97
C PRO A 310 5.74 18.03 -3.18
N THR A 311 6.96 18.58 -3.13
CA THR A 311 7.94 18.39 -4.22
C THR A 311 8.17 16.90 -4.48
N PRO A 312 8.08 16.42 -5.74
CA PRO A 312 8.14 14.99 -6.03
C PRO A 312 9.55 14.42 -5.90
N VAL A 313 9.63 13.19 -5.39
CA VAL A 313 10.86 12.39 -5.44
C VAL A 313 10.91 11.63 -6.76
N LEU A 314 11.93 11.94 -7.57
CA LEU A 314 12.17 11.36 -8.90
C LEU A 314 13.53 10.65 -8.94
N LEU A 315 13.56 9.43 -9.48
CA LEU A 315 14.81 8.69 -9.71
C LEU A 315 15.41 8.94 -11.10
N LYS A 316 14.59 9.21 -12.11
CA LYS A 316 15.01 9.58 -13.47
C LYS A 316 14.03 10.60 -14.06
N SER A 317 14.37 11.17 -15.21
CA SER A 317 13.47 12.08 -15.91
C SER A 317 12.18 11.36 -16.30
N VAL A 318 11.05 12.05 -16.18
CA VAL A 318 9.75 11.53 -16.64
C VAL A 318 9.71 11.73 -18.14
N ASN A 319 9.58 10.63 -18.89
CA ASN A 319 9.40 10.63 -20.33
C ASN A 319 8.07 9.93 -20.63
N ASP A 320 7.22 10.55 -21.46
CA ASP A 320 5.98 9.96 -21.95
C ASP A 320 6.20 9.36 -23.34
N CYS A 321 5.90 8.08 -23.50
CA CYS A 321 5.95 7.37 -24.78
C CYS A 321 4.67 7.58 -25.62
N HIS A 322 3.66 8.26 -25.06
CA HIS A 322 2.36 8.54 -25.66
C HIS A 322 1.57 7.30 -26.08
N TYR A 323 1.69 6.19 -25.33
CA TYR A 323 0.91 4.95 -25.56
C TYR A 323 -0.48 4.97 -24.91
N GLY A 324 -0.97 6.14 -24.49
CA GLY A 324 -2.32 6.32 -23.95
C GLY A 324 -2.53 5.82 -22.51
N PHE A 325 -1.45 5.47 -21.81
CA PHE A 325 -1.53 5.14 -20.37
C PHE A 325 -1.53 6.41 -19.51
N PRO A 326 -2.23 6.41 -18.35
CA PRO A 326 -2.19 7.54 -17.44
C PRO A 326 -0.80 7.67 -16.81
N VAL A 327 -0.15 8.81 -17.06
CA VAL A 327 1.13 9.21 -16.46
C VAL A 327 0.87 10.26 -15.39
N TRP A 328 1.57 10.14 -14.26
CA TRP A 328 1.51 11.15 -13.20
C TRP A 328 2.07 12.47 -13.71
N ASP A 329 1.23 13.50 -13.70
CA ASP A 329 1.60 14.84 -14.12
C ASP A 329 0.66 15.88 -13.46
N PRO A 330 1.14 16.62 -12.44
CA PRO A 330 0.34 17.63 -11.75
C PRO A 330 -0.02 18.84 -12.63
N MET A 331 0.67 19.05 -13.76
CA MET A 331 0.38 20.16 -14.66
C MET A 331 -0.88 19.87 -15.50
N THR A 332 -1.06 18.62 -15.93
CA THR A 332 -2.19 18.20 -16.76
C THR A 332 -3.33 17.59 -15.94
N ASN A 333 -3.05 16.80 -14.90
CA ASN A 333 -4.06 16.11 -14.10
C ASN A 333 -4.37 16.85 -12.80
N ALA A 334 -5.62 17.30 -12.65
CA ALA A 334 -6.04 18.04 -11.46
C ALA A 334 -5.96 17.24 -10.16
N SER A 335 -6.25 15.93 -10.21
CA SER A 335 -6.11 15.03 -9.07
C SER A 335 -4.69 14.97 -8.55
N ASP A 336 -3.71 15.04 -9.46
CA ASP A 336 -2.31 14.84 -9.12
C ASP A 336 -1.74 16.00 -8.30
N ARG A 337 -2.33 17.19 -8.42
CA ARG A 337 -1.98 18.40 -7.66
C ARG A 337 -2.26 18.29 -6.16
N TYR A 338 -3.16 17.40 -5.75
CA TYR A 338 -3.54 17.24 -4.35
C TYR A 338 -2.71 16.18 -3.61
N HIS A 339 -1.74 15.54 -4.29
CA HIS A 339 -0.86 14.56 -3.64
C HIS A 339 0.07 15.22 -2.63
N LEU A 340 0.10 14.67 -1.41
CA LEU A 340 0.81 15.26 -0.27
C LEU A 340 2.31 14.93 -0.26
N MET A 341 2.68 13.71 -0.65
CA MET A 341 4.06 13.23 -0.61
C MET A 341 4.43 12.45 -1.88
N PRO A 342 4.40 13.06 -3.09
CA PRO A 342 4.54 12.32 -4.33
C PRO A 342 5.92 11.65 -4.48
N ILE A 343 5.93 10.33 -4.64
CA ILE A 343 7.12 9.54 -4.97
C ILE A 343 6.81 8.72 -6.21
N ILE A 344 7.55 9.00 -7.28
CA ILE A 344 7.13 8.61 -8.62
C ILE A 344 7.94 7.40 -9.10
N THR A 345 7.24 6.40 -9.63
CA THR A 345 7.87 5.21 -10.18
C THR A 345 8.73 5.55 -11.39
N PRO A 346 9.93 4.97 -11.55
CA PRO A 346 10.82 5.30 -12.65
C PRO A 346 10.31 4.77 -14.01
N ALA A 347 9.73 3.57 -14.04
CA ALA A 347 9.27 2.97 -15.30
C ALA A 347 8.02 3.64 -15.85
N TYR A 348 7.94 3.78 -17.18
CA TYR A 348 6.72 4.19 -17.87
C TYR A 348 5.64 3.09 -17.78
N PRO A 349 4.35 3.43 -17.64
CA PRO A 349 3.82 4.75 -17.30
C PRO A 349 4.12 5.09 -15.83
N GLN A 350 4.70 6.27 -15.59
CA GLN A 350 5.10 6.70 -14.26
C GLN A 350 3.88 7.01 -13.40
N GLN A 351 3.86 6.50 -12.17
CA GLN A 351 2.74 6.65 -11.25
C GLN A 351 3.21 7.10 -9.88
N ASN A 352 2.32 7.75 -9.13
CA ASN A 352 2.58 8.08 -7.74
C ASN A 352 2.36 6.86 -6.82
N SER A 353 3.43 6.39 -6.17
CA SER A 353 3.38 5.23 -5.26
C SER A 353 2.82 5.55 -3.88
N THR A 354 2.42 6.80 -3.63
CA THR A 354 1.92 7.29 -2.32
C THR A 354 0.61 8.06 -2.43
N HIS A 355 -0.20 7.75 -3.44
CA HIS A 355 -1.52 8.35 -3.65
C HIS A 355 -2.51 8.14 -2.47
N ASN A 356 -2.24 7.19 -1.57
CA ASN A 356 -3.07 6.92 -0.39
C ASN A 356 -2.67 7.73 0.86
N VAL A 357 -1.60 8.51 0.82
CA VAL A 357 -1.16 9.31 1.97
C VAL A 357 -2.20 10.37 2.31
N THR A 358 -2.57 10.44 3.59
CA THR A 358 -3.51 11.43 4.14
C THR A 358 -2.73 12.50 4.93
N GLN A 359 -3.41 13.57 5.38
CA GLN A 359 -2.74 14.60 6.19
C GLN A 359 -2.23 14.02 7.51
N SER A 360 -3.01 13.14 8.13
CA SER A 360 -2.63 12.43 9.35
C SER A 360 -1.38 11.58 9.15
N THR A 361 -1.35 10.73 8.10
CA THR A 361 -0.20 9.84 7.86
C THR A 361 1.03 10.62 7.43
N GLN A 362 0.90 11.69 6.65
CA GLN A 362 2.00 12.61 6.33
C GLN A 362 2.65 13.18 7.60
N LYS A 363 1.85 13.71 8.54
CA LYS A 363 2.36 14.26 9.81
C LYS A 363 3.12 13.19 10.60
N ILE A 364 2.58 11.98 10.70
CA ILE A 364 3.20 10.86 11.43
C ILE A 364 4.54 10.47 10.78
N ILE A 365 4.58 10.34 9.45
CA ILE A 365 5.80 10.00 8.71
C ILE A 365 6.88 11.05 8.95
N ILE A 366 6.53 12.36 8.86
CA ILE A 366 7.49 13.46 9.09
C ILE A 366 8.00 13.44 10.54
N GLN A 367 7.12 13.21 11.53
CA GLN A 367 7.50 13.12 12.93
C GLN A 367 8.49 11.96 13.18
N GLU A 368 8.19 10.78 12.65
CA GLU A 368 9.08 9.62 12.82
C GLU A 368 10.40 9.77 12.06
N ILE A 369 10.42 10.42 10.89
CA ILE A 369 11.68 10.74 10.19
C ILE A 369 12.54 11.68 11.04
N LYS A 370 11.95 12.71 11.66
CA LYS A 370 12.67 13.62 12.57
C LYS A 370 13.21 12.89 13.80
N ARG A 371 12.40 12.03 14.43
CA ARG A 371 12.84 11.17 15.54
C ARG A 371 13.98 10.23 15.11
N GLY A 372 13.86 9.62 13.93
CA GLY A 372 14.92 8.79 13.36
C GLY A 372 16.22 9.56 13.13
N LEU A 373 16.14 10.83 12.71
CA LEU A 373 17.30 11.70 12.59
C LEU A 373 18.00 11.93 13.93
N GLU A 374 17.24 12.21 15.00
CA GLU A 374 17.80 12.40 16.34
C GLU A 374 18.54 11.14 16.81
N ILE A 375 17.89 9.97 16.70
CA ILE A 375 18.47 8.68 17.11
C ILE A 375 19.73 8.37 16.31
N VAL A 376 19.70 8.50 14.98
CA VAL A 376 20.86 8.22 14.14
C VAL A 376 21.97 9.26 14.38
N GLY A 377 21.63 10.52 14.65
CA GLY A 377 22.59 11.53 15.06
C GLY A 377 23.36 11.13 16.32
N ASP A 378 22.66 10.62 17.33
CA ASP A 378 23.27 10.10 18.56
C ASP A 378 24.12 8.84 18.31
N VAL A 379 23.66 7.93 17.44
CA VAL A 379 24.45 6.75 17.04
C VAL A 379 25.74 7.16 16.34
N MET A 380 25.68 8.08 15.38
CA MET A 380 26.84 8.58 14.65
C MET A 380 27.80 9.36 15.57
N ALA A 381 27.28 9.99 16.64
CA ALA A 381 28.08 10.60 17.71
C ALA A 381 28.56 9.61 18.79
N SER A 382 28.35 8.30 18.59
CA SER A 382 28.69 7.23 19.55
C SER A 382 28.05 7.38 20.94
N LYS A 383 26.86 7.99 21.01
CA LYS A 383 26.05 8.15 22.24
C LYS A 383 24.94 7.10 22.37
N ALA A 384 24.65 6.38 21.29
CA ALA A 384 23.60 5.36 21.24
C ALA A 384 24.00 4.20 20.31
N GLU A 385 23.30 3.07 20.43
CA GLU A 385 23.47 1.91 19.56
C GLU A 385 22.42 1.87 18.45
N TRP A 386 22.74 1.25 17.30
CA TRP A 386 21.80 1.07 16.18
C TRP A 386 20.48 0.39 16.57
N ARG A 387 20.49 -0.47 17.59
CA ARG A 387 19.27 -1.12 18.09
C ARG A 387 18.20 -0.12 18.52
N GLN A 388 18.59 1.07 19.00
CA GLN A 388 17.65 2.13 19.39
C GLN A 388 16.78 2.61 18.22
N LEU A 389 17.33 2.60 16.98
CA LEU A 389 16.56 2.95 15.79
C LEU A 389 15.41 1.95 15.53
N PHE A 390 15.59 0.70 15.94
CA PHE A 390 14.63 -0.39 15.70
C PHE A 390 13.69 -0.63 16.88
N ILE A 391 13.75 0.20 17.92
CA ILE A 391 12.74 0.21 18.99
C ILE A 391 11.51 0.97 18.48
N GLY A 392 10.45 0.21 18.26
CA GLY A 392 9.18 0.73 17.79
C GLY A 392 8.53 1.72 18.75
N THR A 393 7.86 2.72 18.20
CA THR A 393 7.09 3.68 19.00
C THR A 393 5.90 2.97 19.68
N PRO A 394 5.75 3.08 21.01
CA PRO A 394 4.68 2.41 21.75
C PRO A 394 3.30 3.02 21.44
N PHE A 395 2.66 2.51 20.39
CA PHE A 395 1.39 3.01 19.83
C PHE A 395 0.29 3.21 20.89
N PHE A 396 0.05 2.21 21.74
CA PHE A 396 -1.01 2.23 22.77
C PHE A 396 -0.74 3.17 23.95
N GLN A 397 0.49 3.66 24.08
CA GLN A 397 0.84 4.65 25.08
C GLN A 397 0.85 6.07 24.49
N ARG A 398 0.97 6.21 23.16
CA ARG A 398 1.10 7.49 22.44
C ARG A 398 -0.17 8.34 22.49
N TYR A 399 -1.35 7.75 22.39
CA TYR A 399 -2.62 8.48 22.34
C TYR A 399 -3.44 8.29 23.62
N LYS A 400 -4.28 9.28 23.96
CA LYS A 400 -5.22 9.21 25.09
C LYS A 400 -6.57 8.61 24.70
N HIS A 401 -6.91 8.70 23.41
CA HIS A 401 -8.21 8.35 22.86
C HIS A 401 -8.01 7.39 21.68
N TYR A 402 -8.87 6.37 21.60
CA TYR A 402 -8.81 5.36 20.54
C TYR A 402 -10.22 5.03 20.02
N ILE A 403 -10.27 4.65 18.74
CA ILE A 403 -11.42 3.97 18.11
C ILE A 403 -10.99 2.54 17.81
N ILE A 404 -11.79 1.56 18.23
CA ILE A 404 -11.61 0.14 17.93
C ILE A 404 -12.57 -0.23 16.82
N LEU A 405 -12.05 -0.72 15.70
CA LEU A 405 -12.85 -1.32 14.63
C LEU A 405 -12.87 -2.83 14.85
N LEU A 406 -14.03 -3.39 15.16
CA LEU A 406 -14.22 -4.81 15.44
C LEU A 406 -14.93 -5.44 14.25
N LEU A 407 -14.44 -6.56 13.76
CA LEU A 407 -15.05 -7.28 12.65
C LEU A 407 -15.15 -8.77 12.94
N SER A 408 -16.16 -9.41 12.39
CA SER A 408 -16.31 -10.86 12.46
C SER A 408 -16.96 -11.44 11.21
N ALA A 409 -16.68 -12.72 10.94
CA ALA A 409 -17.23 -13.51 9.86
C ALA A 409 -17.43 -14.98 10.29
N PRO A 410 -18.32 -15.73 9.62
CA PRO A 410 -18.68 -17.09 10.03
C PRO A 410 -17.61 -18.15 9.72
N ASP A 411 -16.77 -17.92 8.70
CA ASP A 411 -15.68 -18.83 8.33
C ASP A 411 -14.41 -18.07 7.93
N GLN A 412 -13.31 -18.81 7.81
CA GLN A 412 -11.99 -18.23 7.59
C GLN A 412 -11.83 -17.57 6.21
N ASN A 413 -12.43 -18.12 5.16
CA ASN A 413 -12.32 -17.57 3.81
C ASN A 413 -13.09 -16.26 3.73
N GLN A 414 -14.34 -16.25 4.23
CA GLN A 414 -15.13 -15.03 4.33
C GLN A 414 -14.46 -13.99 5.24
N PHE A 415 -13.81 -14.41 6.34
CA PHE A 415 -13.08 -13.49 7.20
C PHE A 415 -11.91 -12.83 6.48
N LEU A 416 -11.15 -13.58 5.67
CA LEU A 416 -10.01 -13.03 4.92
C LEU A 416 -10.49 -12.00 3.89
N GLU A 417 -11.56 -12.29 3.14
CA GLU A 417 -12.14 -11.36 2.17
C GLU A 417 -12.71 -10.12 2.86
N TRP A 418 -13.49 -10.32 3.93
CA TRP A 418 -14.10 -9.23 4.70
C TRP A 418 -13.04 -8.34 5.34
N SER A 419 -12.04 -8.95 5.99
CA SER A 419 -10.89 -8.25 6.56
C SER A 419 -10.15 -7.45 5.50
N GLY A 420 -9.86 -8.03 4.33
CA GLY A 420 -9.16 -7.34 3.25
C GLY A 420 -9.95 -6.14 2.71
N LEU A 421 -11.27 -6.29 2.58
CA LEU A 421 -12.15 -5.19 2.17
C LEU A 421 -12.15 -4.06 3.20
N VAL A 422 -12.30 -4.38 4.50
CA VAL A 422 -12.28 -3.38 5.58
C VAL A 422 -10.95 -2.65 5.57
N GLU A 423 -9.82 -3.38 5.55
CA GLU A 423 -8.47 -2.82 5.53
C GLU A 423 -8.27 -1.82 4.38
N ALA A 424 -8.71 -2.17 3.17
CA ALA A 424 -8.62 -1.31 1.98
C ALA A 424 -9.44 -0.01 2.09
N LYS A 425 -10.37 0.07 3.05
CA LYS A 425 -11.27 1.22 3.27
C LYS A 425 -10.97 1.99 4.54
N ILE A 426 -10.15 1.49 5.48
CA ILE A 426 -9.85 2.21 6.74
C ILE A 426 -9.33 3.62 6.47
N ARG A 427 -8.55 3.83 5.40
CA ARG A 427 -8.10 5.17 4.98
C ARG A 427 -9.24 6.18 4.77
N ILE A 428 -10.44 5.72 4.41
CA ILE A 428 -11.63 6.55 4.27
C ILE A 428 -12.10 7.04 5.64
N LEU A 429 -12.06 6.18 6.66
CA LEU A 429 -12.32 6.60 8.04
C LEU A 429 -11.30 7.64 8.50
N ILE A 430 -10.01 7.42 8.23
CA ILE A 430 -8.95 8.40 8.57
C ILE A 430 -9.23 9.74 7.87
N GLY A 431 -9.58 9.71 6.58
CA GLY A 431 -9.98 10.90 5.82
C GLY A 431 -11.24 11.59 6.37
N ASN A 432 -12.22 10.83 6.86
CA ASN A 432 -13.40 11.39 7.53
C ASN A 432 -13.01 12.10 8.84
N LEU A 433 -12.18 11.44 9.67
CA LEU A 433 -11.75 11.95 10.96
C LEU A 433 -10.87 13.19 10.83
N GLU A 434 -9.90 13.23 9.91
CA GLU A 434 -9.00 14.39 9.78
C GLU A 434 -9.68 15.64 9.20
N ARG A 435 -10.84 15.49 8.54
CA ARG A 435 -11.70 16.63 8.15
C ARG A 435 -12.44 17.25 9.33
N ASN A 436 -12.56 16.52 10.44
CA ASN A 436 -13.17 17.07 11.64
C ASN A 436 -12.27 18.19 12.21
N SER A 437 -12.84 19.36 12.41
CA SER A 437 -12.09 20.55 12.83
C SER A 437 -11.31 20.37 14.13
N TYR A 438 -11.74 19.46 15.01
CA TYR A 438 -11.13 19.20 16.32
C TYR A 438 -10.05 18.12 16.31
N ILE A 439 -9.98 17.28 15.27
CA ILE A 439 -8.99 16.19 15.18
C ILE A 439 -7.73 16.73 14.49
N ASP A 440 -6.58 16.49 15.10
CA ASP A 440 -5.27 16.83 14.53
C ASP A 440 -4.63 15.65 13.78
N ILE A 441 -4.70 14.45 14.38
CA ILE A 441 -4.17 13.20 13.83
C ILE A 441 -5.15 12.06 14.12
N ALA A 442 -5.44 11.25 13.10
CA ALA A 442 -5.98 9.91 13.24
C ALA A 442 -4.94 8.88 12.76
N HIS A 443 -4.50 7.99 13.67
CA HIS A 443 -3.43 7.03 13.42
C HIS A 443 -3.92 5.60 13.57
N VAL A 444 -4.10 4.89 12.46
CA VAL A 444 -4.42 3.45 12.46
C VAL A 444 -3.19 2.60 12.84
N SER A 445 -3.40 1.56 13.64
CA SER A 445 -2.39 0.57 13.98
C SER A 445 -1.92 -0.19 12.73
N SER A 446 -0.62 -0.48 12.64
CA SER A 446 -0.06 -1.27 11.54
C SER A 446 -0.53 -2.73 11.55
N ASP A 447 -0.76 -3.27 12.75
CA ASP A 447 -1.16 -4.65 12.92
C ASP A 447 -2.68 -4.78 13.11
N LYS A 448 -3.21 -5.91 12.63
CA LYS A 448 -4.52 -6.43 13.01
C LYS A 448 -4.36 -7.28 14.27
N TYR A 449 -5.27 -7.13 15.22
CA TYR A 449 -5.27 -7.89 16.46
C TYR A 449 -6.49 -8.81 16.53
N THR A 450 -6.40 -9.90 17.27
CA THR A 450 -7.57 -10.67 17.67
C THR A 450 -8.22 -9.98 18.87
N PRO A 451 -9.54 -9.76 18.93
CA PRO A 451 -10.19 -9.22 20.12
C PRO A 451 -10.26 -10.26 21.27
N ASP A 452 -10.45 -9.81 22.52
CA ASP A 452 -10.76 -10.71 23.64
C ASP A 452 -12.13 -11.38 23.44
N GLU A 453 -12.24 -12.67 23.77
CA GLU A 453 -13.46 -13.48 23.58
C GLU A 453 -14.71 -12.81 24.18
N LYS A 454 -14.57 -12.17 25.35
CA LYS A 454 -15.71 -11.49 26.00
C LYS A 454 -16.26 -10.31 25.18
N VAL A 455 -15.41 -9.65 24.41
CA VAL A 455 -15.82 -8.54 23.54
C VAL A 455 -16.57 -9.08 22.33
N VAL A 456 -16.13 -10.23 21.81
CA VAL A 456 -16.80 -10.95 20.72
C VAL A 456 -18.19 -11.42 21.15
N ASP A 457 -18.32 -11.99 22.35
CA ASP A 457 -19.61 -12.46 22.87
C ASP A 457 -20.62 -11.31 23.03
N GLN A 458 -20.18 -10.14 23.48
CA GLN A 458 -21.03 -8.95 23.59
C GLN A 458 -21.51 -8.44 22.22
N LEU A 459 -20.68 -8.56 21.18
CA LEU A 459 -21.08 -8.23 19.80
C LEU A 459 -22.16 -9.18 19.29
N GLN A 460 -22.09 -10.46 19.66
CA GLN A 460 -23.06 -11.47 19.21
C GLN A 460 -24.42 -11.33 19.93
N GLN A 461 -24.41 -11.07 21.24
CA GLN A 461 -25.64 -10.94 22.03
C GLN A 461 -26.46 -9.70 21.66
N THR A 462 -25.79 -8.60 21.31
CA THR A 462 -26.47 -7.36 20.91
C THR A 462 -27.12 -7.43 19.52
N ASN A 463 -26.64 -8.32 18.63
CA ASN A 463 -27.27 -8.53 17.32
C ASN A 463 -28.48 -9.48 17.41
N LYS A 464 -28.47 -10.48 18.31
CA LYS A 464 -29.64 -11.35 18.56
C LYS A 464 -30.85 -10.59 19.11
N THR A 465 -30.62 -9.62 20.01
CA THR A 465 -31.68 -8.78 20.58
C THR A 465 -32.26 -7.78 19.59
N SER A 466 -31.57 -7.50 18.47
CA SER A 466 -32.08 -6.63 17.39
C SER A 466 -33.06 -7.36 16.46
N THR A 467 -32.98 -8.70 16.38
CA THR A 467 -33.85 -9.56 15.55
C THR A 467 -35.06 -10.12 16.30
N GLU A 468 -35.07 -10.10 17.64
CA GLU A 468 -36.16 -10.65 18.46
C GLU A 468 -37.18 -9.59 18.94
N SER A 469 -36.93 -8.29 18.72
CA SER A 469 -37.86 -7.23 19.15
C SER A 469 -39.05 -6.98 18.22
N ASP A 470 -39.14 -7.65 17.06
CA ASP A 470 -40.22 -7.42 16.08
C ASP A 470 -41.37 -8.45 16.14
N ASN A 471 -41.43 -9.31 17.16
CA ASN A 471 -42.53 -10.26 17.32
C ASN A 471 -43.02 -10.40 18.76
N SER A 472 -43.57 -9.32 19.32
CA SER A 472 -44.49 -9.44 20.45
C SER A 472 -45.45 -8.25 20.54
N ASN A 473 -46.49 -8.28 19.71
CA ASN A 473 -47.74 -7.60 20.04
C ASN A 473 -48.90 -8.19 19.24
N ARG A 474 -49.56 -9.20 19.82
CA ARG A 474 -51.00 -9.50 19.68
C ARG A 474 -51.32 -10.83 20.36
N THR A 475 -51.87 -10.77 21.58
CA THR A 475 -53.27 -11.12 21.92
C THR A 475 -53.39 -11.40 23.42
N ASN A 476 -54.19 -10.58 24.10
CA ASN A 476 -54.73 -10.85 25.45
C ASN A 476 -55.84 -11.89 25.35
N GLY A 477 -55.92 -12.81 26.33
CA GLY A 477 -57.05 -13.74 26.42
C GLY A 477 -56.99 -14.80 27.52
N HIS A 478 -57.04 -14.35 28.79
CA HIS A 478 -57.80 -14.95 29.92
C HIS A 478 -57.64 -16.42 30.39
N LYS A 479 -57.40 -16.50 31.72
CA LYS A 479 -57.88 -17.46 32.76
C LYS A 479 -57.12 -18.78 33.04
N SER A 480 -56.58 -18.85 34.25
CA SER A 480 -56.19 -20.02 35.07
C SER A 480 -57.39 -20.58 35.88
N PRO A 481 -57.26 -21.58 36.79
CA PRO A 481 -56.22 -22.62 37.02
C PRO A 481 -56.83 -24.04 37.31
N GLU A 482 -55.99 -24.97 37.83
CA GLU A 482 -56.29 -26.30 38.45
C GLU A 482 -56.37 -27.50 37.47
N SER A 483 -55.84 -28.71 37.73
CA SER A 483 -55.25 -29.37 38.91
C SER A 483 -54.56 -30.69 38.50
N SER A 484 -53.76 -31.23 39.43
CA SER A 484 -53.50 -32.66 39.68
C SER A 484 -52.43 -33.43 38.89
N SER A 485 -51.61 -34.08 39.72
CA SER A 485 -50.56 -35.09 39.55
C SER A 485 -50.96 -36.38 38.84
N ILE A 486 -49.98 -37.08 38.22
CA ILE A 486 -49.58 -38.48 38.52
C ILE A 486 -48.31 -38.86 37.71
N ASN A 487 -47.37 -39.52 38.40
CA ASN A 487 -46.15 -40.13 37.89
C ASN A 487 -46.40 -41.34 36.97
N SER A 488 -45.53 -41.59 35.98
CA SER A 488 -44.80 -42.88 35.89
C SER A 488 -43.78 -42.95 34.75
N THR A 489 -42.60 -43.49 35.11
CA THR A 489 -41.62 -44.27 34.32
C THR A 489 -40.61 -43.58 33.37
N GLN A 490 -39.36 -43.55 33.86
CA GLN A 490 -38.04 -43.54 33.19
C GLN A 490 -37.91 -44.65 32.08
N PRO A 491 -36.91 -44.63 31.16
CA PRO A 491 -35.54 -44.20 31.43
C PRO A 491 -34.72 -43.46 30.34
N SER A 492 -33.74 -42.71 30.85
CA SER A 492 -32.40 -42.48 30.29
C SER A 492 -32.24 -42.11 28.81
N SER A 493 -32.10 -40.82 28.53
CA SER A 493 -31.07 -40.32 27.62
C SER A 493 -30.66 -38.92 28.04
N SER A 494 -29.38 -38.74 28.30
CA SER A 494 -28.78 -37.43 28.55
C SER A 494 -28.75 -36.64 27.25
N PRO A 495 -29.30 -35.42 27.15
CA PRO A 495 -28.89 -34.49 26.12
C PRO A 495 -27.83 -33.57 26.72
N SER A 496 -26.60 -33.79 26.32
CA SER A 496 -25.53 -32.79 26.37
C SER A 496 -25.92 -31.60 25.48
N ASN A 497 -26.70 -30.67 26.03
CA ASN A 497 -26.93 -29.37 25.39
C ASN A 497 -25.74 -28.46 25.69
N THR A 498 -24.68 -28.60 24.91
CA THR A 498 -23.81 -27.45 24.62
C THR A 498 -24.35 -26.82 23.35
N PRO A 499 -24.82 -25.56 23.35
CA PRO A 499 -25.02 -24.86 22.10
C PRO A 499 -23.62 -24.52 21.57
N THR A 500 -23.09 -25.38 20.69
CA THR A 500 -21.93 -25.03 19.87
C THR A 500 -22.33 -23.89 18.95
N THR A 501 -22.14 -22.65 19.38
CA THR A 501 -22.04 -21.51 18.47
C THR A 501 -20.93 -21.82 17.47
N PRO A 502 -21.16 -21.68 16.16
CA PRO A 502 -20.10 -21.92 15.18
C PRO A 502 -18.93 -20.97 15.46
N PRO A 503 -17.69 -21.42 15.26
CA PRO A 503 -16.50 -20.61 15.53
C PRO A 503 -16.55 -19.34 14.68
N THR A 504 -16.65 -18.21 15.34
CA THR A 504 -16.74 -16.90 14.68
C THR A 504 -15.34 -16.34 14.56
N PHE A 505 -14.88 -16.14 13.31
CA PHE A 505 -13.57 -15.53 13.06
C PHE A 505 -13.69 -14.04 13.34
N SER A 506 -12.79 -13.49 14.14
CA SER A 506 -12.84 -12.08 14.55
C SER A 506 -11.49 -11.41 14.46
N GLY A 507 -11.51 -10.09 14.25
CA GLY A 507 -10.34 -9.25 14.20
C GLY A 507 -10.66 -7.86 14.71
N MET A 508 -9.60 -7.07 14.90
CA MET A 508 -9.74 -5.66 15.20
C MET A 508 -8.57 -4.82 14.69
N TRP A 509 -8.89 -3.58 14.34
CA TRP A 509 -7.92 -2.49 14.16
C TRP A 509 -8.14 -1.42 15.21
N VAL A 510 -7.07 -0.70 15.54
CA VAL A 510 -7.11 0.37 16.54
C VAL A 510 -6.66 1.67 15.90
N VAL A 511 -7.45 2.73 16.07
CA VAL A 511 -7.13 4.07 15.57
C VAL A 511 -6.90 4.99 16.76
N GLY A 512 -5.67 5.45 16.96
CA GLY A 512 -5.33 6.47 17.94
C GLY A 512 -5.73 7.86 17.46
N LEU A 513 -6.27 8.68 18.36
CA LEU A 513 -6.69 10.04 18.07
C LEU A 513 -5.86 11.05 18.86
N GLN A 514 -5.49 12.12 18.17
CA GLN A 514 -4.95 13.33 18.77
C GLN A 514 -5.85 14.50 18.38
N PHE A 515 -6.19 15.33 19.36
CA PHE A 515 -7.03 16.50 19.14
C PHE A 515 -6.20 17.77 19.04
N LYS A 516 -6.75 18.76 18.34
CA LYS A 516 -6.21 20.12 18.35
C LYS A 516 -6.43 20.74 19.72
N ASN A 517 -5.58 21.70 20.08
CA ASN A 517 -5.72 22.42 21.34
C ASN A 517 -6.97 23.33 21.29
N VAL A 518 -8.09 22.82 21.83
CA VAL A 518 -9.37 23.52 21.93
C VAL A 518 -9.90 23.48 23.35
N ASN A 519 -10.62 24.55 23.73
CA ASN A 519 -11.36 24.65 24.99
C ASN A 519 -12.39 23.52 25.11
N LYS A 520 -12.84 23.15 26.33
CA LYS A 520 -13.77 22.03 26.60
C LYS A 520 -14.84 21.84 25.49
N VAL A 521 -14.71 20.77 24.71
CA VAL A 521 -15.66 20.40 23.64
C VAL A 521 -16.28 19.04 23.95
N GLN A 522 -17.60 18.95 23.76
CA GLN A 522 -18.29 17.68 23.61
C GLN A 522 -18.28 17.32 22.13
N LEU A 523 -17.54 16.26 21.77
CA LEU A 523 -17.36 15.86 20.39
C LEU A 523 -18.10 14.56 20.13
N ASP A 524 -18.96 14.55 19.10
CA ASP A 524 -19.66 13.37 18.60
C ASP A 524 -19.04 12.96 17.26
N LEU A 525 -18.51 11.73 17.20
CA LEU A 525 -17.90 11.15 15.99
C LEU A 525 -18.82 10.15 15.27
N THR A 526 -20.10 10.09 15.65
CA THR A 526 -21.04 9.11 15.10
C THR A 526 -21.23 9.26 13.59
N GLU A 527 -21.23 10.47 13.03
CA GLU A 527 -21.43 10.69 11.59
C GLU A 527 -20.24 10.20 10.76
N GLU A 528 -19.01 10.53 11.15
CA GLU A 528 -17.78 10.11 10.47
C GLU A 528 -17.69 8.59 10.40
N ILE A 529 -18.08 7.93 11.49
CA ILE A 529 -18.05 6.48 11.62
C ILE A 529 -19.20 5.85 10.86
N ARG A 530 -20.44 6.36 10.98
CA ARG A 530 -21.58 5.86 10.20
C ARG A 530 -21.31 5.95 8.70
N SER A 531 -20.75 7.08 8.25
CA SER A 531 -20.34 7.27 6.85
C SER A 531 -19.35 6.19 6.41
N PHE A 532 -18.33 5.91 7.21
CA PHE A 532 -17.37 4.83 6.92
C PHE A 532 -18.05 3.44 6.85
N LEU A 533 -18.86 3.08 7.85
CA LEU A 533 -19.55 1.78 7.87
C LEU A 533 -20.42 1.60 6.63
N ASN A 534 -21.19 2.63 6.24
CA ASN A 534 -22.00 2.62 5.02
C ASN A 534 -21.17 2.38 3.76
N VAL A 535 -19.99 2.99 3.65
CA VAL A 535 -19.10 2.79 2.49
C VAL A 535 -18.59 1.35 2.41
N VAL A 536 -18.25 0.75 3.55
CA VAL A 536 -17.77 -0.64 3.60
C VAL A 536 -18.89 -1.60 3.22
N TYR A 537 -20.06 -1.49 3.87
CA TYR A 537 -21.21 -2.36 3.59
C TYR A 537 -21.75 -2.20 2.16
N LYS A 538 -21.71 -0.99 1.60
CA LYS A 538 -22.06 -0.78 0.18
C LYS A 538 -21.01 -1.38 -0.75
N SER A 539 -19.73 -1.36 -0.38
CA SER A 539 -18.67 -1.97 -1.20
C SER A 539 -18.75 -3.50 -1.20
N SER A 540 -19.08 -4.13 -0.06
CA SER A 540 -19.29 -5.59 -0.01
C SER A 540 -20.51 -6.02 -0.82
N ALA A 541 -21.49 -5.13 -0.97
CA ALA A 541 -22.65 -5.40 -1.79
C ALA A 541 -22.36 -5.57 -3.28
N ASN A 542 -21.40 -4.79 -3.78
CA ASN A 542 -21.02 -4.79 -5.18
C ASN A 542 -20.02 -5.90 -5.55
N SER A 543 -19.41 -6.57 -4.55
CA SER A 543 -18.36 -7.56 -4.77
C SER A 543 -18.85 -9.02 -4.76
N ASN A 544 -20.15 -9.27 -4.91
CA ASN A 544 -20.78 -10.60 -4.81
C ASN A 544 -20.45 -11.38 -3.52
N MET A 545 -20.04 -10.69 -2.45
CA MET A 545 -19.65 -11.33 -1.19
C MET A 545 -20.90 -11.75 -0.41
N ASN A 546 -20.95 -13.01 0.05
CA ASN A 546 -22.01 -13.49 0.93
C ASN A 546 -21.96 -12.71 2.25
N ARG A 547 -23.07 -12.06 2.61
CA ARG A 547 -23.12 -11.13 3.75
C ARG A 547 -23.73 -11.73 5.00
N GLU A 548 -24.25 -12.95 4.92
CA GLU A 548 -24.84 -13.59 6.08
C GLU A 548 -23.80 -13.68 7.20
N ASN A 549 -24.10 -13.00 8.32
CA ASN A 549 -23.27 -12.97 9.52
C ASN A 549 -21.92 -12.23 9.40
N LEU A 550 -21.74 -11.35 8.40
CA LEU A 550 -20.60 -10.40 8.39
C LEU A 550 -20.89 -9.19 9.28
N ASN A 551 -19.99 -8.90 10.22
CA ASN A 551 -20.15 -7.78 11.16
C ASN A 551 -18.94 -6.83 11.10
N LEU A 552 -19.20 -5.53 11.22
CA LEU A 552 -18.23 -4.47 11.45
C LEU A 552 -18.83 -3.44 12.39
N ASP A 553 -18.24 -3.30 13.57
CA ASP A 553 -18.61 -2.35 14.61
C ASP A 553 -17.42 -1.42 14.91
N ALA A 554 -17.72 -0.24 15.44
CA ALA A 554 -16.71 0.74 15.83
C ALA A 554 -17.01 1.24 17.24
N ARG A 555 -16.00 1.28 18.11
CA ARG A 555 -16.15 1.65 19.52
C ARG A 555 -15.11 2.66 19.95
N TYR A 556 -15.53 3.69 20.67
CA TYR A 556 -14.61 4.63 21.32
C TYR A 556 -14.13 4.08 22.66
N ILE A 557 -12.84 4.25 22.96
CA ILE A 557 -12.23 3.87 24.24
C ILE A 557 -11.13 4.85 24.65
N ARG A 558 -10.99 5.07 25.96
CA ARG A 558 -9.88 5.85 26.54
C ARG A 558 -8.68 4.93 26.77
N ARG A 559 -7.46 5.48 26.74
CA ARG A 559 -6.21 4.74 27.00
C ARG A 559 -6.28 3.87 28.26
N ARG A 560 -6.80 4.43 29.36
CA ARG A 560 -6.91 3.74 30.65
C ARG A 560 -7.79 2.48 30.59
N ASP A 561 -8.74 2.45 29.66
CA ASP A 561 -9.73 1.39 29.51
C ASP A 561 -9.33 0.37 28.41
N LEU A 562 -8.25 0.61 27.65
CA LEU A 562 -7.79 -0.27 26.55
C LEU A 562 -7.60 -1.74 26.97
N HIS A 563 -7.16 -1.97 28.20
CA HIS A 563 -6.92 -3.32 28.74
C HIS A 563 -8.19 -4.18 28.79
N THR A 564 -9.38 -3.58 28.66
CA THR A 564 -10.66 -4.29 28.64
C THR A 564 -11.01 -4.88 27.26
N VAL A 565 -10.35 -4.42 26.20
CA VAL A 565 -10.64 -4.81 24.81
C VAL A 565 -9.45 -5.52 24.15
N LEU A 566 -8.23 -5.18 24.54
CA LEU A 566 -7.02 -5.78 23.99
C LEU A 566 -6.75 -7.18 24.57
N PRO A 567 -6.19 -8.11 23.78
CA PRO A 567 -5.70 -9.39 24.28
C PRO A 567 -4.73 -9.24 25.43
N LYS A 568 -4.77 -10.20 26.36
CA LYS A 568 -3.82 -10.27 27.49
C LYS A 568 -2.36 -10.22 27.05
N GLN A 569 -2.01 -10.84 25.91
CA GLN A 569 -0.66 -10.81 25.35
C GLN A 569 -0.25 -9.39 24.91
N THR A 570 -1.15 -8.68 24.22
CA THR A 570 -0.95 -7.29 23.82
C THR A 570 -0.82 -6.39 25.04
N VAL A 571 -1.68 -6.57 26.06
CA VAL A 571 -1.61 -5.82 27.32
C VAL A 571 -0.29 -6.07 28.07
N SER A 572 0.17 -7.33 28.13
CA SER A 572 1.47 -7.67 28.72
C SER A 572 2.62 -6.99 27.98
N THR A 573 2.58 -6.98 26.64
CA THR A 573 3.58 -6.29 25.81
C THR A 573 3.57 -4.79 26.07
N ILE A 574 2.39 -4.17 26.23
CA ILE A 574 2.26 -2.74 26.57
C ILE A 574 2.88 -2.45 27.95
N ASN A 575 2.64 -3.31 28.95
CA ASN A 575 3.15 -3.14 30.31
C ASN A 575 4.68 -3.28 30.38
N ASN A 576 5.26 -4.13 29.54
CA ASN A 576 6.70 -4.35 29.45
C ASN A 576 7.41 -3.35 28.52
N SER A 577 6.67 -2.54 27.76
CA SER A 577 7.24 -1.56 26.85
C SER A 577 7.85 -0.38 27.62
N PRO A 578 8.99 0.17 27.18
CA PRO A 578 9.57 1.36 27.78
C PRO A 578 8.54 2.49 27.87
N ARG A 579 8.50 3.19 29.01
CA ARG A 579 7.65 4.38 29.16
C ARG A 579 8.06 5.41 28.10
N LEU A 580 7.09 6.11 27.51
CA LEU A 580 7.38 7.21 26.60
C LEU A 580 8.35 8.21 27.26
N SER A 581 9.46 8.51 26.58
CA SER A 581 10.28 9.66 26.92
C SER A 581 9.49 10.96 26.69
N LYS A 582 9.91 12.06 27.34
CA LYS A 582 9.32 13.39 27.12
C LYS A 582 9.32 13.83 25.66
N THR A 583 10.30 13.38 24.87
CA THR A 583 10.40 13.61 23.42
C THR A 583 9.41 12.78 22.60
N MET A 584 8.97 11.62 23.12
CA MET A 584 7.97 10.75 22.48
C MET A 584 6.55 11.08 22.93
N SER A 585 6.39 11.68 24.11
CA SER A 585 5.10 12.08 24.69
C SER A 585 4.54 13.31 23.97
N ILE A 586 3.35 13.17 23.40
CA ILE A 586 2.54 14.31 22.99
C ILE A 586 2.22 15.11 24.27
N ASP A 587 2.31 16.44 24.20
CA ASP A 587 2.14 17.35 25.35
C ASP A 587 0.88 17.00 26.14
N ASP A 588 1.07 16.52 27.38
CA ASP A 588 -0.02 16.03 28.22
C ASP A 588 -1.07 17.10 28.55
N LYS A 589 -0.74 18.38 28.33
CA LYS A 589 -1.61 19.54 28.57
C LYS A 589 -2.70 19.76 27.50
N ILE A 590 -2.63 19.11 26.35
CA ILE A 590 -3.52 19.42 25.20
C ILE A 590 -4.91 18.78 25.34
N ASP A 591 -5.04 17.65 26.03
CA ASP A 591 -6.22 16.77 25.93
C ASP A 591 -7.07 16.66 27.21
N THR A 592 -6.73 17.34 28.31
CA THR A 592 -7.38 17.10 29.62
C THR A 592 -8.85 17.52 29.71
N ASN A 593 -9.43 18.08 28.64
CA ASN A 593 -10.73 18.73 28.64
C ASN A 593 -11.73 18.23 27.58
N ILE A 594 -11.45 17.14 26.86
CA ILE A 594 -12.30 16.64 25.77
C ILE A 594 -13.25 15.55 26.29
N ASN A 595 -14.56 15.75 26.07
CA ASN A 595 -15.57 14.73 26.32
C ASN A 595 -16.07 14.15 24.98
N LEU A 596 -15.44 13.06 24.55
CA LEU A 596 -15.87 12.32 23.36
C LEU A 596 -17.05 11.41 23.69
N GLN A 597 -18.08 11.52 22.87
CA GLN A 597 -19.18 10.59 22.81
C GLN A 597 -19.24 9.98 21.42
N MET A 598 -19.76 8.77 21.38
CA MET A 598 -20.03 8.06 20.15
C MET A 598 -21.28 7.22 20.39
N LYS A 599 -22.36 7.56 19.71
CA LYS A 599 -23.57 6.73 19.69
C LYS A 599 -23.39 5.62 18.66
N ARG A 600 -23.89 4.42 18.97
CA ARG A 600 -23.89 3.28 18.05
C ARG A 600 -24.69 3.67 16.79
N PRO A 601 -24.10 3.62 15.59
CA PRO A 601 -24.83 3.90 14.37
C PRO A 601 -25.89 2.81 14.17
N ILE A 602 -27.17 3.18 14.07
CA ILE A 602 -28.23 2.27 13.62
C ILE A 602 -28.06 2.13 12.10
N LEU A 603 -27.65 0.94 11.65
CA LEU A 603 -27.65 0.55 10.24
C LEU A 603 -28.99 -0.11 9.95
N ASN A 604 -29.85 0.49 9.12
CA ASN A 604 -31.09 -0.16 8.70
C ASN A 604 -30.75 -1.33 7.78
N SER A 605 -30.78 -2.54 8.31
CA SER A 605 -30.61 -3.79 7.57
C SER A 605 -31.96 -4.29 7.04
N THR A 606 -32.56 -3.59 6.08
CA THR A 606 -33.68 -4.14 5.30
C THR A 606 -33.65 -3.59 3.88
N SER A 607 -33.22 -4.44 2.94
CA SER A 607 -33.65 -4.35 1.54
C SER A 607 -33.84 -5.77 1.01
N SER A 608 -34.85 -6.45 1.57
CA SER A 608 -35.61 -7.42 0.81
C SER A 608 -36.46 -6.63 -0.17
N ASP A 609 -36.16 -6.67 -1.46
CA ASP A 609 -37.13 -6.24 -2.45
C ASP A 609 -37.15 -7.23 -3.62
N SER A 610 -38.14 -8.11 -3.53
CA SER A 610 -38.62 -8.96 -4.60
C SER A 610 -39.85 -8.30 -5.21
N GLY A 611 -39.77 -7.91 -6.50
CA GLY A 611 -40.93 -7.99 -7.39
C GLY A 611 -41.48 -6.70 -8.00
N ILE A 612 -41.03 -6.42 -9.23
CA ILE A 612 -41.83 -6.09 -10.44
C ILE A 612 -42.76 -4.87 -10.38
N VAL A 613 -42.42 -3.82 -11.14
CA VAL A 613 -43.26 -3.32 -12.27
C VAL A 613 -42.34 -2.87 -13.40
N ALA A 614 -42.48 -3.52 -14.55
CA ALA A 614 -42.04 -2.97 -15.82
C ALA A 614 -43.04 -1.88 -16.23
N ASP A 615 -42.56 -0.68 -16.53
CA ASP A 615 -43.11 0.01 -17.69
C ASP A 615 -42.15 1.04 -18.30
N SER A 616 -42.41 1.20 -19.58
CA SER A 616 -41.64 1.80 -20.66
C SER A 616 -41.58 3.33 -20.68
N ASP A 617 -40.57 3.84 -21.38
CA ASP A 617 -40.48 5.11 -22.13
C ASP A 617 -41.27 6.33 -21.63
N ASN A 618 -40.56 7.41 -21.26
CA ASN A 618 -40.66 8.63 -22.05
C ASN A 618 -39.58 9.68 -21.77
N ASP A 619 -39.23 10.32 -22.87
CA ASP A 619 -38.27 11.39 -23.05
C ASP A 619 -38.80 12.76 -22.56
N THR A 620 -37.91 13.75 -22.59
CA THR A 620 -38.13 15.22 -22.59
C THR A 620 -38.36 16.06 -21.30
N LYS A 621 -37.28 16.79 -20.95
CA LYS A 621 -37.13 18.28 -20.93
C LYS A 621 -37.85 19.15 -19.86
N ILE A 622 -37.18 20.29 -19.54
CA ILE A 622 -37.68 21.60 -19.01
C ILE A 622 -37.77 21.71 -17.47
N LYS A 623 -37.36 22.78 -16.74
CA LYS A 623 -36.80 24.12 -17.02
C LYS A 623 -36.16 24.67 -15.71
N ARG A 624 -35.16 25.55 -15.87
CA ARG A 624 -34.72 26.54 -14.88
C ARG A 624 -35.87 27.50 -14.52
N GLN A 625 -36.04 27.81 -13.23
CA GLN A 625 -36.80 28.97 -12.76
C GLN A 625 -35.86 30.08 -12.29
N LYS A 626 -36.20 31.29 -12.71
CA LYS A 626 -35.59 32.59 -12.43
C LYS A 626 -36.53 33.30 -11.44
N LEU A 627 -35.99 33.97 -10.43
CA LEU A 627 -36.71 34.96 -9.62
C LEU A 627 -36.11 36.32 -9.97
N GLU A 628 -36.97 37.22 -10.46
CA GLU A 628 -36.74 38.65 -10.68
C GLU A 628 -37.32 39.44 -9.52
N GLU A 629 -36.70 40.58 -9.20
CA GLU A 629 -37.38 41.87 -8.92
C GLU A 629 -36.30 42.97 -8.97
N THR A 630 -36.36 43.85 -10.00
CA THR A 630 -36.78 45.29 -9.98
C THR A 630 -35.60 46.25 -9.72
N ASN A 631 -35.37 47.39 -10.39
CA ASN A 631 -36.25 48.30 -11.13
C ASN A 631 -35.47 49.22 -12.12
N GLU A 632 -36.19 49.61 -13.18
CA GLU A 632 -36.25 50.93 -13.88
C GLU A 632 -35.03 51.58 -14.56
N SER A 633 -35.09 51.63 -15.90
CA SER A 633 -35.41 52.84 -16.72
C SER A 633 -34.63 52.89 -18.05
N SER A 634 -35.41 53.09 -19.12
CA SER A 634 -35.08 52.99 -20.56
C SER A 634 -34.46 54.29 -21.14
N PRO A 635 -34.34 54.48 -22.47
CA PRO A 635 -33.44 53.82 -23.43
C PRO A 635 -32.66 54.86 -24.29
N LYS A 636 -31.65 54.43 -25.08
CA LYS A 636 -31.31 55.12 -26.35
C LYS A 636 -30.53 54.22 -27.32
N THR A 637 -31.29 53.87 -28.35
CA THR A 637 -31.04 53.54 -29.75
C THR A 637 -29.70 53.87 -30.43
N LEU A 638 -29.41 52.99 -31.41
CA LEU A 638 -28.86 53.18 -32.77
C LEU A 638 -27.38 52.86 -33.05
N GLU A 639 -27.23 51.88 -33.97
CA GLU A 639 -26.33 51.85 -35.15
C GLU A 639 -24.82 51.92 -34.90
N SER A 640 -23.92 51.23 -35.60
CA SER A 640 -23.96 50.28 -36.71
C SER A 640 -22.53 49.73 -36.84
N ASN A 641 -22.40 48.46 -37.24
CA ASN A 641 -21.26 47.78 -37.87
C ASN A 641 -20.34 48.67 -38.77
N PRO A 642 -19.24 48.13 -39.33
CA PRO A 642 -18.21 47.23 -38.80
C PRO A 642 -16.79 47.65 -39.28
N ASP A 643 -15.75 46.99 -38.76
CA ASP A 643 -14.75 46.22 -39.53
C ASP A 643 -13.85 45.41 -38.58
#